data_AF-A0A816CPM6-F1
#
_entry.id   AF-A0A816CPM6-F1
#
_cell.length_a   1.000
_cell.length_b   1.000
_cell.length_c   1.000
_cell.angle_alpha   90.00
_cell.angle_beta   90.00
_cell.angle_gamma   90.00
#
_symmetry.space_group_name_H-M   'P 1'
#
loop_
_entity.id
_entity.type
_entity.pdbx_description
1 polymer ?
#
loop_
_entity_poly.entity_id
_entity_poly.type
_entity_poly.pdbx_seq_one_letter_code
_entity_poly.pdbx_strand_id
1 'polypeptide(L)'
;PEPIKVLLCDTELAKIYSKSRKGESDFRDYPSKLRQAISQGRRLQDPLLEFSQLFNYDKEVLLLKFHPLQHLIDREKLLTSLEQCFIARTNEVGVDLNRCIAYSHTANILQFVCGLGPRKATHLIKHFKQTNSQLENRTFLIVNYPMGKCVFSNCAGFIKINTDAMKESNSYIEILDSTRIHPEAYDWARKMAVDALDIEESSEMEPSAALEEIFQNSERLKDLDLDAFAVELKNTSYGDQSITLYDIRAELTHRYRDVRVRYEPPSPEDLFHFITEETPETFHLGKLIQCQVYDFARRPPTPEQLEGAQPEKDEATGMLKCPLCHTERFHNVKEAWNHFDSTNICKGIPVGVRVRLDNGCTGFIKLRDLSDSPVTNPLERVKLHQTIYARILNINIERFSVDLTSKSSDLRDDKERWRPQKDSFYDRTLEAEDLTEAEKDKQLKQAAKERSFVKRVIAHPSFMNINYTECERILTSKDLGDAIVRPSSKAADHLTITWKLVDGVLHNIDVIEKSKTNQFSLGKRLLIVDPRTQETEEFEDLDEILARYIKPMANTVADIISHKYYRNLAQPLPSSTPAGGATPAQTTNTTPAAAAVITSSTSGLPPLTNDAHRILNNLLIEDKRRNPTRIRYYITISREYPTKFLLSYMPARRPIHEYFTVTPNGVRFRSKVFSSLTETLNWFKIHYNDNAVTPSPMRPSSTNIRAPPSLQPPPSTHSMSISSTPLTSSSSMVSSGFSQPPPPMPTSGFSIPPPTAAAGILPTAPHTGMVTSGFSQPPPTMGTMPTVLPPPPQMMIPPANLFAYFQQYQQQQQQQQQQQQQQRF
;
A
#
# COMPACT_ATOMS: atom_id res chain seq x y z
N PRO A 1 27.85 -16.18 31.76
CA PRO A 1 28.07 -15.89 30.32
C PRO A 1 27.41 -14.55 30.00
N GLU A 2 28.07 -13.68 29.24
CA GLU A 2 27.42 -12.46 28.76
C GLU A 2 26.28 -12.82 27.79
N PRO A 3 25.15 -12.10 27.80
CA PRO A 3 24.06 -12.36 26.88
C PRO A 3 24.50 -12.04 25.45
N ILE A 4 24.25 -12.97 24.51
CA ILE A 4 24.56 -12.76 23.09
C ILE A 4 23.75 -11.58 22.57
N LYS A 5 24.43 -10.53 22.10
CA LYS A 5 23.80 -9.33 21.57
C LYS A 5 23.05 -9.66 20.27
N VAL A 6 21.73 -9.50 20.27
CA VAL A 6 20.91 -9.58 19.06
C VAL A 6 20.83 -8.20 18.42
N LEU A 7 21.08 -8.14 17.11
CA LEU A 7 20.98 -6.93 16.30
C LEU A 7 20.01 -7.17 15.15
N LEU A 8 19.17 -6.17 14.88
CA LEU A 8 18.40 -6.09 13.64
C LEU A 8 19.26 -5.36 12.61
N CYS A 9 19.20 -5.78 11.35
CA CYS A 9 19.99 -5.20 10.26
C CYS A 9 19.10 -5.04 9.02
N ASP A 10 19.37 -4.00 8.21
CA ASP A 10 18.77 -3.83 6.88
C ASP A 10 18.87 -5.13 6.06
N THR A 11 17.77 -5.48 5.39
CA THR A 11 17.61 -6.72 4.62
C THR A 11 17.64 -6.53 3.11
N GLU A 12 17.69 -5.31 2.56
CA GLU A 12 17.53 -5.05 1.12
C GLU A 12 18.57 -5.79 0.27
N LEU A 13 19.86 -5.64 0.58
CA LEU A 13 20.95 -6.37 -0.07
C LEU A 13 20.73 -7.88 -0.03
N ALA A 14 20.37 -8.42 1.13
CA ALA A 14 20.22 -9.86 1.32
C ALA A 14 18.97 -10.41 0.59
N LYS A 15 17.90 -9.61 0.50
CA LYS A 15 16.71 -9.91 -0.33
C LYS A 15 17.13 -10.05 -1.79
N ILE A 16 17.96 -9.13 -2.32
CA ILE A 16 18.48 -9.15 -3.70
C ILE A 16 19.43 -10.35 -3.92
N TYR A 17 20.51 -10.47 -3.13
CA TYR A 17 21.47 -11.58 -3.25
C TYR A 17 20.79 -12.94 -3.20
N SER A 18 19.77 -13.13 -2.33
CA SER A 18 19.07 -14.41 -2.22
C SER A 18 18.36 -14.87 -3.49
N LYS A 19 18.08 -13.95 -4.43
CA LYS A 19 17.44 -14.20 -5.73
C LYS A 19 18.40 -14.05 -6.92
N SER A 20 19.64 -13.65 -6.65
CA SER A 20 20.66 -13.48 -7.67
C SER A 20 21.13 -14.80 -8.27
N ARG A 21 21.59 -14.77 -9.52
CA ARG A 21 22.28 -15.92 -10.13
C ARG A 21 23.52 -16.34 -9.33
N LYS A 22 24.20 -15.39 -8.69
CA LYS A 22 25.37 -15.66 -7.83
C LYS A 22 24.96 -16.43 -6.57
N GLY A 23 23.91 -16.00 -5.88
CA GLY A 23 23.37 -16.69 -4.70
C GLY A 23 22.82 -18.08 -5.03
N GLU A 24 22.17 -18.24 -6.20
CA GLU A 24 21.75 -19.56 -6.71
C GLU A 24 22.92 -20.46 -7.07
N SER A 25 24.00 -19.92 -7.65
CA SER A 25 25.19 -20.70 -7.97
C SER A 25 26.02 -21.09 -6.75
N ASP A 26 26.11 -20.20 -5.75
CA ASP A 26 26.87 -20.44 -4.51
C ASP A 26 26.16 -21.47 -3.61
N PHE A 27 24.82 -21.49 -3.61
CA PHE A 27 24.01 -22.31 -2.70
C PHE A 27 22.75 -22.87 -3.40
N ARG A 28 22.97 -23.71 -4.41
CA ARG A 28 21.91 -24.29 -5.28
C ARG A 28 20.78 -24.96 -4.50
N ASP A 29 21.14 -25.76 -3.50
CA ASP A 29 20.18 -26.58 -2.74
C ASP A 29 19.49 -25.79 -1.61
N TYR A 30 19.88 -24.54 -1.38
CA TYR A 30 19.37 -23.75 -0.25
C TYR A 30 18.16 -22.90 -0.66
N PRO A 31 17.10 -22.83 0.18
CA PRO A 31 15.98 -21.93 -0.06
C PRO A 31 16.40 -20.46 0.05
N SER A 32 15.72 -19.56 -0.67
CA SER A 32 16.02 -18.11 -0.68
C SER A 32 16.13 -17.51 0.74
N LYS A 33 15.27 -17.90 1.70
CA LYS A 33 15.37 -17.44 3.10
C LYS A 33 16.70 -17.80 3.78
N LEU A 34 17.27 -18.97 3.50
CA LEU A 34 18.56 -19.39 4.05
C LEU A 34 19.72 -18.64 3.37
N ARG A 35 19.65 -18.43 2.04
CA ARG A 35 20.59 -17.57 1.31
C ARG A 35 20.58 -16.13 1.82
N GLN A 36 19.39 -15.59 2.12
CA GLN A 36 19.21 -14.28 2.75
C GLN A 36 19.88 -14.22 4.14
N ALA A 37 19.67 -15.23 4.98
CA ALA A 37 20.30 -15.28 6.31
C ALA A 37 21.84 -15.36 6.24
N ILE A 38 22.40 -16.12 5.30
CA ILE A 38 23.85 -16.19 5.05
C ILE A 38 24.40 -14.83 4.62
N SER A 39 23.71 -14.16 3.68
CA SER A 39 24.09 -12.83 3.20
C SER A 39 24.09 -11.78 4.32
N GLN A 40 23.09 -11.81 5.21
CA GLN A 40 23.07 -10.95 6.41
C GLN A 40 24.25 -11.21 7.35
N GLY A 41 24.61 -12.47 7.59
CA GLY A 41 25.78 -12.83 8.38
C GLY A 41 27.08 -12.32 7.76
N ARG A 42 27.24 -12.47 6.45
CA ARG A 42 28.41 -11.97 5.70
C ARG A 42 28.50 -10.45 5.69
N ARG A 43 27.38 -9.74 5.45
CA ARG A 43 27.32 -8.27 5.51
C ARG A 43 27.78 -7.73 6.87
N LEU A 44 27.43 -8.39 7.98
CA LEU A 44 27.86 -7.99 9.31
C LEU A 44 29.36 -8.27 9.56
N GLN A 45 29.94 -9.27 8.89
CA GLN A 45 31.37 -9.58 8.97
C GLN A 45 32.22 -8.63 8.12
N ASP A 46 31.83 -8.38 6.87
CA ASP A 46 32.46 -7.39 5.99
C ASP A 46 31.45 -6.87 4.95
N PRO A 47 30.90 -5.65 5.14
CA PRO A 47 29.96 -5.07 4.19
C PRO A 47 30.55 -4.94 2.79
N LEU A 48 31.82 -4.54 2.66
CA LEU A 48 32.45 -4.25 1.37
C LEU A 48 32.51 -5.50 0.48
N LEU A 49 32.88 -6.64 1.08
CA LEU A 49 32.89 -7.93 0.38
C LEU A 49 31.48 -8.38 -0.04
N GLU A 50 30.47 -8.20 0.82
CA GLU A 50 29.12 -8.67 0.53
C GLU A 50 28.39 -7.78 -0.49
N PHE A 51 28.50 -6.45 -0.41
CA PHE A 51 27.99 -5.56 -1.47
C PHE A 51 28.68 -5.81 -2.81
N SER A 52 29.97 -6.18 -2.82
CA SER A 52 30.66 -6.52 -4.06
C SER A 52 30.02 -7.68 -4.83
N GLN A 53 29.27 -8.59 -4.17
CA GLN A 53 28.63 -9.73 -4.85
C GLN A 53 27.53 -9.31 -5.86
N LEU A 54 26.96 -8.11 -5.68
CA LEU A 54 25.93 -7.56 -6.58
C LEU A 54 26.51 -6.90 -7.83
N PHE A 55 27.84 -6.76 -7.92
CA PHE A 55 28.54 -6.40 -9.15
C PHE A 55 28.79 -7.65 -9.98
N ASN A 56 27.83 -7.94 -10.82
CA ASN A 56 27.80 -9.04 -11.76
C ASN A 56 27.29 -8.55 -13.13
N TYR A 57 27.24 -9.45 -14.11
CA TYR A 57 26.84 -9.13 -15.48
C TYR A 57 25.43 -8.51 -15.57
N ASP A 58 24.52 -8.94 -14.69
CA ASP A 58 23.14 -8.47 -14.64
C ASP A 58 22.97 -7.14 -13.89
N LYS A 59 24.07 -6.55 -13.38
CA LYS A 59 24.13 -5.22 -12.73
C LYS A 59 23.15 -5.08 -11.54
N GLU A 60 22.96 -6.15 -10.77
CA GLU A 60 21.98 -6.23 -9.67
C GLU A 60 22.20 -5.18 -8.57
N VAL A 61 23.41 -4.61 -8.43
CA VAL A 61 23.66 -3.47 -7.54
C VAL A 61 22.74 -2.27 -7.81
N LEU A 62 22.28 -2.09 -9.05
CA LEU A 62 21.35 -1.01 -9.42
C LEU A 62 19.90 -1.23 -8.92
N LEU A 63 19.60 -2.41 -8.34
CA LEU A 63 18.32 -2.72 -7.72
C LEU A 63 18.23 -2.22 -6.26
N LEU A 64 19.37 -1.91 -5.63
CA LEU A 64 19.41 -1.25 -4.32
C LEU A 64 18.93 0.21 -4.45
N LYS A 65 18.16 0.68 -3.48
CA LYS A 65 17.64 2.05 -3.45
C LYS A 65 18.46 2.92 -2.50
N PHE A 66 19.54 3.49 -3.02
CA PHE A 66 20.36 4.46 -2.28
C PHE A 66 19.65 5.82 -2.09
N HIS A 67 18.69 6.17 -2.96
CA HIS A 67 17.97 7.44 -2.87
C HIS A 67 16.57 7.37 -3.55
N PRO A 68 15.52 8.04 -3.02
CA PRO A 68 14.18 8.03 -3.65
C PRO A 68 14.18 8.51 -5.12
N LEU A 69 14.98 9.54 -5.41
CA LEU A 69 15.11 10.13 -6.75
C LEU A 69 16.13 9.43 -7.65
N GLN A 70 16.70 8.29 -7.22
CA GLN A 70 17.70 7.52 -8.01
C GLN A 70 17.21 7.16 -9.42
N HIS A 71 15.91 6.98 -9.59
CA HIS A 71 15.27 6.66 -10.87
C HIS A 71 15.30 7.81 -11.90
N LEU A 72 15.60 9.04 -11.48
CA LEU A 72 15.78 10.20 -12.36
C LEU A 72 17.20 10.31 -12.94
N ILE A 73 18.14 9.50 -12.42
CA ILE A 73 19.54 9.50 -12.84
C ILE A 73 19.74 8.45 -13.93
N ASP A 74 20.58 8.75 -14.92
CA ASP A 74 20.99 7.77 -15.91
C ASP A 74 21.69 6.57 -15.25
N ARG A 75 21.34 5.36 -15.72
CA ARG A 75 21.79 4.09 -15.11
C ARG A 75 23.28 3.83 -15.33
N GLU A 76 23.86 4.29 -16.44
CA GLU A 76 25.29 4.10 -16.70
C GLU A 76 26.12 5.04 -15.85
N LYS A 77 25.74 6.33 -15.76
CA LYS A 77 26.35 7.29 -14.84
C LYS A 77 26.32 6.81 -13.39
N LEU A 78 25.16 6.33 -12.92
CA LEU A 78 25.03 5.77 -11.58
C LEU A 78 25.97 4.58 -11.37
N LEU A 79 26.02 3.64 -12.32
CA LEU A 79 26.91 2.49 -12.22
C LEU A 79 28.38 2.91 -12.15
N THR A 80 28.84 3.82 -13.02
CA THR A 80 30.23 4.29 -13.02
C THR A 80 30.59 4.99 -11.71
N SER A 81 29.70 5.81 -11.13
CA SER A 81 29.93 6.42 -9.82
C SER A 81 29.99 5.38 -8.68
N LEU A 82 29.18 4.32 -8.74
CA LEU A 82 29.26 3.21 -7.80
C LEU A 82 30.57 2.43 -7.97
N GLU A 83 30.98 2.10 -9.21
CA GLU A 83 32.25 1.44 -9.51
C GLU A 83 33.45 2.24 -9.00
N GLN A 84 33.46 3.57 -9.20
CA GLN A 84 34.49 4.46 -8.65
C GLN A 84 34.57 4.43 -7.13
N CYS A 85 33.42 4.42 -6.44
CA CYS A 85 33.36 4.27 -4.98
C CYS A 85 33.92 2.90 -4.52
N PHE A 86 33.58 1.82 -5.22
CA PHE A 86 34.12 0.48 -4.94
C PHE A 86 35.62 0.40 -5.18
N ILE A 87 36.15 1.01 -6.23
CA ILE A 87 37.59 1.11 -6.48
C ILE A 87 38.26 1.86 -5.32
N ALA A 88 37.79 3.05 -4.96
CA ALA A 88 38.38 3.83 -3.87
C ALA A 88 38.42 3.04 -2.55
N ARG A 89 37.29 2.47 -2.10
CA ARG A 89 37.20 1.76 -0.83
C ARG A 89 37.89 0.39 -0.83
N THR A 90 37.97 -0.29 -1.97
CA THR A 90 38.71 -1.57 -2.08
C THR A 90 40.20 -1.36 -1.93
N ASN A 91 40.77 -0.33 -2.58
CA ASN A 91 42.21 -0.08 -2.56
C ASN A 91 42.65 0.58 -1.23
N GLU A 92 41.79 1.37 -0.59
CA GLU A 92 41.99 1.88 0.78
C GLU A 92 42.11 0.75 1.81
N VAL A 93 41.24 -0.27 1.74
CA VAL A 93 41.27 -1.42 2.67
C VAL A 93 42.38 -2.43 2.31
N GLY A 94 42.61 -2.64 1.01
CA GLY A 94 43.47 -3.71 0.49
C GLY A 94 42.76 -5.07 0.41
N VAL A 95 43.27 -5.95 -0.45
CA VAL A 95 42.67 -7.27 -0.72
C VAL A 95 43.67 -8.39 -0.49
N ASP A 96 43.31 -9.33 0.38
CA ASP A 96 44.03 -10.58 0.59
C ASP A 96 43.72 -11.56 -0.56
N LEU A 97 44.70 -11.79 -1.43
CA LEU A 97 44.54 -12.68 -2.59
C LEU A 97 44.39 -14.15 -2.18
N ASN A 98 45.11 -14.60 -1.14
CA ASN A 98 45.03 -15.98 -0.66
C ASN A 98 43.65 -16.28 -0.07
N ARG A 99 43.06 -15.33 0.67
CA ARG A 99 41.67 -15.40 1.12
C ARG A 99 40.68 -15.45 -0.05
N CYS A 100 40.95 -14.75 -1.16
CA CYS A 100 40.13 -14.81 -2.37
C CYS A 100 40.26 -16.13 -3.15
N ILE A 101 41.44 -16.76 -3.13
CA ILE A 101 41.67 -18.08 -3.72
C ILE A 101 40.91 -19.14 -2.90
N ALA A 102 41.07 -19.13 -1.57
CA ALA A 102 40.45 -20.08 -0.65
C ALA A 102 38.91 -19.97 -0.61
N TYR A 103 38.36 -18.76 -0.59
CA TYR A 103 36.92 -18.53 -0.38
C TYR A 103 36.25 -17.86 -1.58
N SER A 104 35.43 -18.62 -2.31
CA SER A 104 34.75 -18.13 -3.54
C SER A 104 33.80 -16.93 -3.34
N HIS A 105 33.42 -16.62 -2.11
CA HIS A 105 32.57 -15.47 -1.78
C HIS A 105 33.35 -14.17 -1.53
N THR A 106 34.67 -14.23 -1.30
CA THR A 106 35.50 -13.02 -1.15
C THR A 106 36.10 -12.57 -2.49
N ALA A 107 36.26 -13.49 -3.44
CA ALA A 107 36.92 -13.26 -4.73
C ALA A 107 36.35 -12.13 -5.61
N ASN A 108 35.06 -11.78 -5.48
CA ASN A 108 34.44 -10.78 -6.38
C ASN A 108 34.96 -9.35 -6.16
N ILE A 109 35.62 -9.07 -5.03
CA ILE A 109 36.22 -7.76 -4.73
C ILE A 109 37.44 -7.46 -5.61
N LEU A 110 38.15 -8.49 -6.10
CA LEU A 110 39.38 -8.34 -6.89
C LEU A 110 39.19 -7.57 -8.20
N GLN A 111 37.95 -7.45 -8.70
CA GLN A 111 37.68 -6.65 -9.89
C GLN A 111 37.85 -5.14 -9.67
N PHE A 112 37.86 -4.68 -8.41
CA PHE A 112 37.99 -3.27 -8.03
C PHE A 112 39.40 -2.87 -7.61
N VAL A 113 40.34 -3.82 -7.52
CA VAL A 113 41.75 -3.50 -7.29
C VAL A 113 42.30 -2.73 -8.48
N CYS A 114 43.05 -1.66 -8.23
CA CYS A 114 43.63 -0.81 -9.28
C CYS A 114 44.42 -1.65 -10.31
N GLY A 115 44.26 -1.32 -11.59
CA GLY A 115 44.85 -2.08 -12.70
C GLY A 115 44.19 -3.44 -13.01
N LEU A 116 43.43 -4.03 -12.08
CA LEU A 116 42.58 -5.20 -12.34
C LEU A 116 41.23 -4.77 -12.95
N GLY A 117 40.25 -5.66 -12.90
CA GLY A 117 38.97 -5.59 -13.60
C GLY A 117 38.41 -7.01 -13.75
N PRO A 118 37.11 -7.19 -14.05
CA PRO A 118 36.44 -8.49 -13.93
C PRO A 118 37.16 -9.61 -14.69
N ARG A 119 37.57 -9.35 -15.95
CA ARG A 119 38.32 -10.31 -16.77
C ARG A 119 39.68 -10.69 -16.17
N LYS A 120 40.45 -9.72 -15.66
CA LYS A 120 41.79 -9.95 -15.09
C LYS A 120 41.70 -10.66 -13.73
N ALA A 121 40.75 -10.26 -12.89
CA ALA A 121 40.50 -10.87 -11.58
C ALA A 121 40.08 -12.34 -11.71
N THR A 122 39.17 -12.67 -12.62
CA THR A 122 38.78 -14.06 -12.90
C THR A 122 39.96 -14.89 -13.42
N HIS A 123 40.80 -14.32 -14.31
CA HIS A 123 41.98 -15.02 -14.82
C HIS A 123 43.03 -15.28 -13.73
N LEU A 124 43.30 -14.29 -12.87
CA LEU A 124 44.21 -14.41 -11.72
C LEU A 124 43.78 -15.54 -10.78
N ILE A 125 42.52 -15.53 -10.33
CA ILE A 125 41.97 -16.58 -9.45
C ILE A 125 42.00 -17.96 -10.12
N LYS A 126 41.68 -18.03 -11.42
CA LYS A 126 41.74 -19.28 -12.18
C LYS A 126 43.16 -19.84 -12.21
N HIS A 127 44.17 -19.01 -12.45
CA HIS A 127 45.57 -19.42 -12.49
C HIS A 127 46.00 -20.09 -11.18
N PHE A 128 45.88 -19.40 -10.04
CA PHE A 128 46.26 -19.93 -8.73
C PHE A 128 45.51 -21.22 -8.35
N LYS A 129 44.23 -21.35 -8.74
CA LYS A 129 43.45 -22.58 -8.55
C LYS A 129 43.88 -23.74 -9.46
N GLN A 130 44.43 -23.45 -10.63
CA GLN A 130 44.95 -24.47 -11.55
C GLN A 130 46.36 -24.93 -11.17
N THR A 131 47.21 -24.04 -10.68
CA THR A 131 48.55 -24.36 -10.18
C THR A 131 48.54 -24.95 -8.76
N ASN A 132 47.42 -24.83 -8.04
CA ASN A 132 47.28 -25.15 -6.62
C ASN A 132 48.36 -24.48 -5.75
N SER A 133 48.78 -23.27 -6.14
CA SER A 133 49.79 -22.48 -5.44
C SER A 133 49.12 -21.40 -4.59
N GLN A 134 49.83 -20.90 -3.58
CA GLN A 134 49.47 -19.70 -2.84
C GLN A 134 50.36 -18.53 -3.29
N LEU A 135 49.97 -17.30 -2.99
CA LEU A 135 50.80 -16.12 -3.19
C LEU A 135 51.69 -15.93 -1.94
N GLU A 136 52.98 -16.26 -2.07
CA GLU A 136 53.97 -16.15 -0.99
C GLU A 136 54.57 -14.74 -0.89
N ASN A 137 54.88 -14.11 -2.03
CA ASN A 137 55.41 -12.75 -2.13
C ASN A 137 54.87 -12.03 -3.39
N ARG A 138 54.90 -10.69 -3.41
CA ARG A 138 54.40 -9.89 -4.53
C ARG A 138 55.18 -10.15 -5.83
N THR A 139 56.48 -10.44 -5.75
CA THR A 139 57.35 -10.73 -6.91
C THR A 139 56.87 -11.94 -7.75
N PHE A 140 56.22 -12.92 -7.12
CA PHE A 140 55.55 -14.04 -7.80
C PHE A 140 54.55 -13.58 -8.87
N LEU A 141 53.89 -12.43 -8.67
CA LEU A 141 52.95 -11.82 -9.63
C LEU A 141 53.62 -11.24 -10.89
N ILE A 142 54.94 -11.32 -11.01
CA ILE A 142 55.67 -11.02 -12.25
C ILE A 142 56.35 -12.27 -12.78
N VAL A 143 56.99 -13.05 -11.90
CA VAL A 143 57.87 -14.17 -12.28
C VAL A 143 57.06 -15.42 -12.67
N ASN A 144 56.04 -15.78 -11.90
CA ASN A 144 55.32 -17.05 -12.05
C ASN A 144 53.93 -16.88 -12.66
N TYR A 145 53.29 -15.73 -12.40
CA TYR A 145 52.14 -15.26 -13.16
C TYR A 145 52.61 -14.04 -13.96
N PRO A 146 52.74 -14.07 -15.30
CA PRO A 146 53.35 -12.99 -16.07
C PRO A 146 52.41 -11.79 -16.23
N MET A 147 52.19 -11.06 -15.14
CA MET A 147 51.40 -9.83 -15.12
C MET A 147 52.14 -8.72 -15.87
N GLY A 148 51.44 -8.00 -16.74
CA GLY A 148 52.04 -6.87 -17.45
C GLY A 148 52.53 -5.79 -16.48
N LYS A 149 53.71 -5.21 -16.73
CA LYS A 149 54.38 -4.25 -15.84
C LYS A 149 53.46 -3.14 -15.30
N CYS A 150 52.69 -2.50 -16.18
CA CYS A 150 51.74 -1.46 -15.80
C CYS A 150 50.61 -1.98 -14.91
N VAL A 151 50.21 -3.25 -15.02
CA VAL A 151 49.16 -3.83 -14.16
C VAL A 151 49.74 -4.11 -12.77
N PHE A 152 50.92 -4.72 -12.68
CA PHE A 152 51.62 -4.93 -11.42
C PHE A 152 51.83 -3.63 -10.66
N SER A 153 52.39 -2.61 -11.32
CA SER A 153 52.62 -1.28 -10.74
C SER A 153 51.36 -0.54 -10.30
N ASN A 154 50.17 -0.95 -10.77
CA ASN A 154 48.90 -0.39 -10.33
C ASN A 154 48.26 -1.20 -9.19
N CYS A 155 48.58 -2.50 -9.03
CA CYS A 155 47.89 -3.36 -8.08
C CYS A 155 48.73 -3.77 -6.86
N ALA A 156 50.07 -3.74 -6.93
CA ALA A 156 50.93 -4.41 -5.97
C ALA A 156 50.72 -3.92 -4.52
N GLY A 157 50.66 -2.60 -4.29
CA GLY A 157 50.46 -2.01 -2.95
C GLY A 157 49.08 -2.26 -2.35
N PHE A 158 48.11 -2.72 -3.14
CA PHE A 158 46.74 -3.02 -2.72
C PHE A 158 46.50 -4.53 -2.51
N ILE A 159 47.44 -5.39 -2.93
CA ILE A 159 47.40 -6.82 -2.67
C ILE A 159 48.11 -7.08 -1.33
N LYS A 160 47.32 -7.51 -0.35
CA LYS A 160 47.79 -7.87 0.99
C LYS A 160 48.26 -9.32 1.00
N ILE A 161 49.43 -9.56 1.59
CA ILE A 161 49.93 -10.90 1.92
C ILE A 161 50.06 -11.00 3.43
N ASN A 162 49.54 -12.08 4.02
CA ASN A 162 49.75 -12.37 5.44
C ASN A 162 51.09 -13.10 5.61
N THR A 163 52.17 -12.34 5.73
CA THR A 163 53.55 -12.87 5.89
C THR A 163 53.69 -13.74 7.14
N ASP A 164 52.98 -13.43 8.22
CA ASP A 164 53.00 -14.22 9.46
C ASP A 164 52.47 -15.65 9.25
N ALA A 165 51.50 -15.84 8.34
CA ALA A 165 51.01 -17.16 7.94
C ALA A 165 51.93 -17.90 6.95
N MET A 166 52.94 -17.23 6.40
CA MET A 166 53.90 -17.79 5.44
C MET A 166 55.26 -18.13 6.07
N LYS A 167 55.48 -17.80 7.35
CA LYS A 167 56.75 -18.04 8.09
C LYS A 167 57.21 -19.50 8.14
N GLU A 168 56.32 -20.46 7.90
CA GLU A 168 56.63 -21.89 7.83
C GLU A 168 57.03 -22.36 6.40
N SER A 169 57.00 -21.47 5.40
CA SER A 169 57.41 -21.79 4.03
C SER A 169 58.93 -21.67 3.84
N ASN A 170 59.51 -22.52 2.98
CA ASN A 170 60.94 -22.46 2.62
C ASN A 170 61.27 -21.33 1.60
N SER A 171 60.42 -20.31 1.51
CA SER A 171 60.48 -19.24 0.51
C SER A 171 61.04 -17.96 1.13
N TYR A 172 61.59 -17.05 0.32
CA TYR A 172 61.95 -15.73 0.81
C TYR A 172 60.69 -14.90 1.06
N ILE A 173 60.55 -14.40 2.30
CA ILE A 173 59.40 -13.61 2.76
C ILE A 173 59.84 -12.15 2.87
N GLU A 174 59.29 -11.31 2.01
CA GLU A 174 59.41 -9.86 2.13
C GLU A 174 58.39 -9.36 3.15
N ILE A 175 58.85 -8.85 4.30
CA ILE A 175 57.99 -8.44 5.41
C ILE A 175 57.11 -7.25 4.98
N LEU A 176 57.63 -6.39 4.09
CA LEU A 176 56.92 -5.23 3.55
C LEU A 176 55.69 -5.62 2.69
N ASP A 177 55.58 -6.85 2.20
CA ASP A 177 54.36 -7.34 1.53
C ASP A 177 53.14 -7.42 2.48
N SER A 178 53.39 -7.37 3.81
CA SER A 178 52.35 -7.22 4.84
C SER A 178 51.99 -5.76 5.15
N THR A 179 52.35 -4.82 4.28
CA THR A 179 52.04 -3.37 4.38
C THR A 179 51.48 -2.80 3.07
N ARG A 180 50.89 -1.60 3.11
CA ARG A 180 50.48 -0.86 1.89
C ARG A 180 51.66 -0.24 1.13
N ILE A 181 52.88 -0.29 1.66
CA ILE A 181 54.07 0.24 0.99
C ILE A 181 54.20 -0.45 -0.37
N HIS A 182 54.41 0.33 -1.43
CA HIS A 182 54.54 -0.20 -2.78
C HIS A 182 55.97 -0.74 -3.01
N PRO A 183 56.18 -1.83 -3.78
CA PRO A 183 57.51 -2.40 -4.01
C PRO A 183 58.56 -1.45 -4.56
N GLU A 184 58.17 -0.34 -5.22
CA GLU A 184 59.13 0.68 -5.68
C GLU A 184 59.75 1.52 -4.55
N ALA A 185 59.14 1.49 -3.36
CA ALA A 185 59.53 2.26 -2.18
C ALA A 185 60.11 1.38 -1.05
N TYR A 186 60.34 0.09 -1.29
CA TYR A 186 60.87 -0.83 -0.27
C TYR A 186 62.27 -0.43 0.21
N ASP A 187 63.11 0.09 -0.68
CA ASP A 187 64.46 0.57 -0.31
C ASP A 187 64.41 1.84 0.54
N TRP A 188 63.39 2.70 0.36
CA TRP A 188 63.15 3.85 1.23
C TRP A 188 62.68 3.40 2.62
N ALA A 189 61.78 2.42 2.70
CA ALA A 189 61.35 1.83 3.96
C ALA A 189 62.49 1.14 4.72
N ARG A 190 63.38 0.43 4.01
CA ARG A 190 64.62 -0.13 4.57
C ARG A 190 65.55 0.95 5.10
N LYS A 191 65.85 2.00 4.32
CA LYS A 191 66.71 3.10 4.79
C LYS A 191 66.10 3.81 6.00
N MET A 192 64.81 4.14 5.98
CA MET A 192 64.11 4.73 7.12
C MET A 192 64.19 3.88 8.39
N ALA A 193 64.23 2.55 8.27
CA ALA A 193 64.37 1.65 9.42
C ALA A 193 65.81 1.60 9.97
N VAL A 194 66.82 1.63 9.09
CA VAL A 194 68.24 1.72 9.48
C VAL A 194 68.53 3.05 10.17
N ASP A 195 68.11 4.15 9.55
CA ASP A 195 68.31 5.52 10.06
C ASP A 195 67.60 5.73 11.41
N ALA A 196 66.38 5.19 11.60
CA ALA A 196 65.64 5.30 12.86
C ALA A 196 66.19 4.44 14.02
N LEU A 197 67.12 3.52 13.74
CA LEU A 197 67.82 2.71 14.75
C LEU A 197 69.23 3.23 15.06
N ASP A 198 69.66 4.34 14.46
CA ASP A 198 71.02 4.89 14.55
C ASP A 198 72.11 3.85 14.19
N ILE A 199 71.81 2.93 13.26
CA ILE A 199 72.72 1.85 12.85
C ILE A 199 73.82 2.44 11.97
N GLU A 200 75.08 2.36 12.43
CA GLU A 200 76.23 2.81 11.64
C GLU A 200 76.38 2.00 10.33
N GLU A 201 76.73 2.69 9.23
CA GLU A 201 77.07 2.07 7.92
C GLU A 201 78.24 1.05 8.00
N SER A 202 78.98 1.04 9.11
CA SER A 202 80.08 0.14 9.43
C SER A 202 79.63 -1.25 9.89
N SER A 203 78.35 -1.42 10.24
CA SER A 203 77.81 -2.63 10.87
C SER A 203 77.32 -3.66 9.85
N GLU A 204 77.45 -4.95 10.19
CA GLU A 204 77.00 -6.08 9.34
C GLU A 204 75.47 -6.34 9.44
N MET A 205 74.67 -5.39 9.94
CA MET A 205 73.25 -5.61 10.16
C MET A 205 72.45 -5.50 8.85
N GLU A 206 71.96 -6.63 8.36
CA GLU A 206 71.09 -6.70 7.19
C GLU A 206 69.87 -5.76 7.32
N PRO A 207 69.54 -4.93 6.33
CA PRO A 207 68.39 -4.00 6.39
C PRO A 207 67.03 -4.68 6.63
N SER A 208 66.92 -5.98 6.36
CA SER A 208 65.73 -6.78 6.69
C SER A 208 65.57 -7.01 8.20
N ALA A 209 66.66 -7.12 8.95
CA ALA A 209 66.64 -7.25 10.41
C ALA A 209 66.27 -5.92 11.08
N ALA A 210 66.73 -4.78 10.54
CA ALA A 210 66.34 -3.44 11.00
C ALA A 210 64.81 -3.24 10.89
N LEU A 211 64.17 -3.75 9.83
CA LEU A 211 62.72 -3.75 9.71
C LEU A 211 62.03 -4.59 10.79
N GLU A 212 62.54 -5.79 11.11
CA GLU A 212 61.98 -6.63 12.19
C GLU A 212 62.06 -5.97 13.56
N GLU A 213 63.14 -5.26 13.86
CA GLU A 213 63.29 -4.49 15.10
C GLU A 213 62.34 -3.28 15.13
N ILE A 214 62.21 -2.53 14.04
CA ILE A 214 61.26 -1.41 13.93
C ILE A 214 59.81 -1.87 14.08
N PHE A 215 59.44 -3.05 13.58
CA PHE A 215 58.09 -3.60 13.81
C PHE A 215 57.84 -4.01 15.27
N GLN A 216 58.89 -4.26 16.06
CA GLN A 216 58.80 -4.50 17.51
C GLN A 216 58.84 -3.19 18.32
N ASN A 217 59.59 -2.18 17.84
CA ASN A 217 59.80 -0.91 18.52
C ASN A 217 59.52 0.31 17.61
N SER A 218 58.26 0.43 17.17
CA SER A 218 57.86 1.47 16.22
C SER A 218 57.86 2.90 16.77
N GLU A 219 58.14 3.10 18.07
CA GLU A 219 58.26 4.44 18.65
C GLU A 219 59.45 5.22 18.08
N ARG A 220 60.54 4.53 17.72
CA ARG A 220 61.76 5.12 17.12
C ARG A 220 61.48 5.93 15.85
N LEU A 221 60.49 5.52 15.06
CA LEU A 221 60.08 6.22 13.84
C LEU A 221 59.50 7.62 14.10
N LYS A 222 59.17 7.97 15.34
CA LYS A 222 58.66 9.32 15.70
C LYS A 222 59.77 10.36 15.71
N ASP A 223 61.00 9.95 16.01
CA ASP A 223 62.16 10.82 16.18
C ASP A 223 62.83 11.18 14.84
N LEU A 224 62.48 10.46 13.76
CA LEU A 224 62.99 10.68 12.40
C LEU A 224 62.36 11.92 11.73
N ASP A 225 63.21 12.87 11.32
CA ASP A 225 62.82 14.04 10.53
C ASP A 225 62.60 13.67 9.05
N LEU A 226 61.33 13.43 8.71
CA LEU A 226 60.91 13.07 7.35
C LEU A 226 61.03 14.23 6.35
N ASP A 227 60.98 15.49 6.80
CA ASP A 227 61.09 16.65 5.91
C ASP A 227 62.55 16.83 5.45
N ALA A 228 63.51 16.65 6.36
CA ALA A 228 64.93 16.58 6.02
C ALA A 228 65.23 15.43 5.05
N PHE A 229 64.74 14.23 5.34
CA PHE A 229 64.90 13.05 4.48
C PHE A 229 64.25 13.23 3.09
N ALA A 230 63.09 13.92 3.01
CA ALA A 230 62.45 14.27 1.75
C ALA A 230 63.31 15.21 0.90
N VAL A 231 64.01 16.17 1.52
CA VAL A 231 64.94 17.08 0.82
C VAL A 231 66.14 16.31 0.23
N GLU A 232 66.69 15.33 0.95
CA GLU A 232 67.75 14.45 0.41
C GLU A 232 67.27 13.64 -0.80
N LEU A 233 66.09 13.00 -0.70
CA LEU A 233 65.52 12.23 -1.82
C LEU A 233 65.17 13.10 -3.02
N LYS A 234 64.75 14.36 -2.80
CA LYS A 234 64.42 15.32 -3.87
C LYS A 234 65.62 15.70 -4.73
N ASN A 235 66.82 15.73 -4.14
CA ASN A 235 68.07 15.90 -4.88
C ASN A 235 68.42 14.66 -5.72
N THR A 236 67.81 13.51 -5.44
CA THR A 236 68.13 12.19 -5.99
C THR A 236 67.14 11.76 -7.09
N SER A 237 66.79 12.65 -8.04
CA SER A 237 65.97 12.38 -9.24
C SER A 237 64.52 11.86 -9.08
N TYR A 238 64.06 11.50 -7.87
CA TYR A 238 62.72 10.93 -7.62
C TYR A 238 61.59 11.96 -7.39
N GLY A 239 61.90 13.26 -7.42
CA GLY A 239 60.94 14.33 -7.14
C GLY A 239 60.63 14.49 -5.65
N ASP A 240 59.51 15.12 -5.33
CA ASP A 240 59.06 15.33 -3.95
C ASP A 240 58.31 14.08 -3.45
N GLN A 241 58.86 13.39 -2.45
CA GLN A 241 58.33 12.14 -1.89
C GLN A 241 57.88 12.29 -0.42
N SER A 242 57.77 13.53 0.08
CA SER A 242 57.38 13.85 1.46
C SER A 242 56.16 13.05 1.94
N ILE A 243 55.04 13.11 1.21
CA ILE A 243 53.80 12.38 1.54
C ILE A 243 54.04 10.86 1.62
N THR A 244 54.77 10.29 0.65
CA THR A 244 55.08 8.86 0.60
C THR A 244 55.86 8.40 1.84
N LEU A 245 56.75 9.23 2.37
CA LEU A 245 57.51 8.93 3.59
C LEU A 245 56.61 8.94 4.84
N TYR A 246 55.66 9.86 4.93
CA TYR A 246 54.65 9.86 6.00
C TYR A 246 53.78 8.59 5.95
N ASP A 247 53.37 8.15 4.75
CA ASP A 247 52.61 6.92 4.55
C ASP A 247 53.42 5.66 4.89
N ILE A 248 54.70 5.60 4.48
CA ILE A 248 55.64 4.53 4.87
C ILE A 248 55.75 4.46 6.39
N ARG A 249 55.99 5.59 7.07
CA ARG A 249 56.06 5.64 8.54
C ARG A 249 54.77 5.13 9.19
N ALA A 250 53.61 5.53 8.66
CA ALA A 250 52.31 5.10 9.19
C ALA A 250 52.10 3.58 9.07
N GLU A 251 52.48 2.99 7.94
CA GLU A 251 52.41 1.55 7.69
C GLU A 251 53.44 0.73 8.48
N LEU A 252 54.68 1.24 8.63
CA LEU A 252 55.68 0.62 9.51
C LEU A 252 55.23 0.61 10.98
N THR A 253 54.51 1.67 11.41
CA THR A 253 53.93 1.73 12.76
C THR A 253 52.71 0.80 12.91
N HIS A 254 51.83 0.73 11.90
CA HIS A 254 50.60 -0.06 11.95
C HIS A 254 50.28 -0.75 10.61
N ARG A 255 50.91 -1.92 10.38
CA ARG A 255 50.77 -2.77 9.18
C ARG A 255 49.31 -2.94 8.71
N TYR A 256 48.95 -2.46 7.52
CA TYR A 256 47.62 -2.59 6.92
C TYR A 256 46.46 -2.23 7.88
N ARG A 257 46.62 -1.16 8.69
CA ARG A 257 45.57 -0.69 9.61
C ARG A 257 44.25 -0.48 8.86
N ASP A 258 43.15 -1.03 9.38
CA ASP A 258 41.82 -0.75 8.83
C ASP A 258 41.43 0.70 9.20
N VAL A 259 41.19 1.51 8.18
CA VAL A 259 40.83 2.93 8.31
C VAL A 259 39.32 3.16 8.22
N ARG A 260 38.53 2.09 8.00
CA ARG A 260 37.07 2.17 7.98
C ARG A 260 36.52 2.56 9.34
N VAL A 261 35.39 3.28 9.33
CA VAL A 261 34.61 3.57 10.54
C VAL A 261 34.18 2.25 11.18
N ARG A 262 34.37 2.13 12.51
CA ARG A 262 33.95 0.95 13.27
C ARG A 262 32.43 0.80 13.19
N TYR A 263 31.94 -0.43 13.04
CA TYR A 263 30.51 -0.70 12.99
C TYR A 263 29.79 -0.23 14.26
N GLU A 264 28.77 0.61 14.07
CA GLU A 264 27.83 1.04 15.09
C GLU A 264 26.47 0.35 14.87
N PRO A 265 25.74 -0.01 15.95
CA PRO A 265 24.41 -0.59 15.80
C PRO A 265 23.43 0.47 15.25
N PRO A 266 22.41 0.06 14.46
CA PRO A 266 21.43 0.99 13.90
C PRO A 266 20.69 1.78 14.98
N SER A 267 20.39 3.04 14.68
CA SER A 267 19.60 3.92 15.53
C SER A 267 18.14 3.46 15.62
N PRO A 268 17.34 3.95 16.58
CA PRO A 268 15.90 3.68 16.60
C PRO A 268 15.19 4.09 15.30
N GLU A 269 15.66 5.13 14.63
CA GLU A 269 15.11 5.62 13.35
C GLU A 269 15.40 4.63 12.21
N ASP A 270 16.63 4.11 12.14
CA ASP A 270 17.00 3.04 11.21
C ASP A 270 16.19 1.77 11.45
N LEU A 271 16.00 1.38 12.72
CA LEU A 271 15.19 0.23 13.11
C LEU A 271 13.71 0.40 12.70
N PHE A 272 13.18 1.62 12.84
CA PHE A 272 11.84 1.96 12.40
C PHE A 272 11.73 1.85 10.87
N HIS A 273 12.70 2.39 10.14
CA HIS A 273 12.78 2.26 8.68
C HIS A 273 12.88 0.80 8.23
N PHE A 274 13.75 -0.02 8.83
CA PHE A 274 13.95 -1.43 8.43
C PHE A 274 12.71 -2.32 8.61
N ILE A 275 11.81 -1.96 9.53
CA ILE A 275 10.59 -2.72 9.85
C ILE A 275 9.37 -2.17 9.11
N THR A 276 9.23 -0.86 8.97
CA THR A 276 8.06 -0.21 8.36
C THR A 276 8.23 0.08 6.87
N GLU A 277 9.48 0.09 6.37
CA GLU A 277 9.90 0.57 5.05
C GLU A 277 9.53 2.06 4.78
N GLU A 278 9.19 2.83 5.83
CA GLU A 278 8.85 4.26 5.78
C GLU A 278 10.07 5.18 5.99
N THR A 279 10.06 6.37 5.40
CA THR A 279 11.10 7.40 5.57
C THR A 279 10.54 8.66 6.25
N PRO A 280 11.38 9.58 6.76
CA PRO A 280 10.94 10.88 7.25
C PRO A 280 10.23 11.76 6.20
N GLU A 281 10.30 11.43 4.90
CA GLU A 281 9.56 12.12 3.83
C GLU A 281 8.17 11.52 3.59
N THR A 282 8.03 10.19 3.72
CA THR A 282 6.74 9.51 3.56
C THR A 282 5.90 9.60 4.83
N PHE A 283 6.54 9.49 6.00
CA PHE A 283 5.92 9.32 7.30
C PHE A 283 6.40 10.37 8.32
N HIS A 284 5.78 11.55 8.28
CA HIS A 284 6.14 12.70 9.10
C HIS A 284 4.97 13.27 9.90
N LEU A 285 5.28 14.14 10.86
CA LEU A 285 4.29 14.91 11.61
C LEU A 285 3.40 15.71 10.63
N GLY A 286 2.08 15.62 10.82
CA GLY A 286 1.09 16.26 9.96
C GLY A 286 0.68 15.49 8.70
N LYS A 287 1.39 14.40 8.35
CA LYS A 287 1.02 13.55 7.20
C LYS A 287 -0.42 13.07 7.34
N LEU A 288 -1.21 13.23 6.27
CA LEU A 288 -2.52 12.61 6.15
C LEU A 288 -2.34 11.15 5.77
N ILE A 289 -2.86 10.25 6.60
CA ILE A 289 -2.79 8.80 6.44
C ILE A 289 -4.17 8.18 6.53
N GLN A 290 -4.28 6.95 6.03
CA GLN A 290 -5.44 6.10 6.21
C GLN A 290 -5.15 5.07 7.31
N CYS A 291 -6.12 4.77 8.17
CA CYS A 291 -5.97 3.79 9.23
C CYS A 291 -7.29 3.06 9.52
N GLN A 292 -7.19 1.83 10.01
CA GLN A 292 -8.35 1.00 10.34
C GLN A 292 -8.58 0.94 11.86
N VAL A 293 -9.79 1.25 12.31
CA VAL A 293 -10.19 1.07 13.72
C VAL A 293 -10.19 -0.41 14.08
N TYR A 294 -9.40 -0.83 15.08
CA TYR A 294 -9.36 -2.23 15.51
C TYR A 294 -9.84 -2.44 16.96
N ASP A 295 -9.78 -1.42 17.82
CA ASP A 295 -10.19 -1.51 19.23
C ASP A 295 -10.54 -0.13 19.81
N PHE A 296 -11.23 -0.10 20.96
CA PHE A 296 -11.58 1.11 21.71
C PHE A 296 -10.90 1.11 23.08
N ALA A 297 -9.97 2.04 23.29
CA ALA A 297 -9.25 2.13 24.55
C ALA A 297 -10.17 2.67 25.66
N ARG A 298 -10.23 1.94 26.78
CA ARG A 298 -10.99 2.29 27.98
C ARG A 298 -10.07 2.31 29.20
N ARG A 299 -10.33 3.23 30.13
CA ARG A 299 -9.70 3.27 31.44
C ARG A 299 -10.65 2.64 32.47
N PRO A 300 -10.20 1.72 33.34
CA PRO A 300 -11.03 1.25 34.44
C PRO A 300 -11.46 2.44 35.32
N PRO A 301 -12.71 2.47 35.79
CA PRO A 301 -13.18 3.52 36.69
C PRO A 301 -12.53 3.34 38.07
N THR A 302 -12.33 4.43 38.81
CA THR A 302 -11.92 4.34 40.22
C THR A 302 -13.12 3.97 41.11
N PRO A 303 -12.90 3.43 42.32
CA PRO A 303 -14.00 3.11 43.24
C PRO A 303 -14.91 4.31 43.52
N GLU A 304 -14.34 5.49 43.79
CA GLU A 304 -15.05 6.76 43.95
C GLU A 304 -15.94 7.13 42.73
N GLN A 305 -15.47 6.81 41.52
CA GLN A 305 -16.23 7.04 40.28
C GLN A 305 -17.39 6.05 40.10
N LEU A 306 -17.31 4.86 40.69
CA LEU A 306 -18.41 3.88 40.72
C LEU A 306 -19.45 4.25 41.78
N GLU A 307 -19.02 4.60 42.99
CA GLU A 307 -19.90 5.01 44.10
C GLU A 307 -20.71 6.27 43.78
N GLY A 308 -20.12 7.21 43.03
CA GLY A 308 -20.81 8.43 42.57
C GLY A 308 -21.64 8.28 41.28
N ALA A 309 -21.66 7.12 40.62
CA ALA A 309 -22.33 6.97 39.33
C ALA A 309 -23.84 6.73 39.46
N GLN A 310 -24.64 7.53 38.75
CA GLN A 310 -26.10 7.34 38.65
C GLN A 310 -26.50 6.92 37.22
N PRO A 311 -27.43 5.97 37.05
CA PRO A 311 -27.85 5.53 35.72
C PRO A 311 -28.66 6.60 35.00
N GLU A 312 -28.14 7.12 33.89
CA GLU A 312 -28.83 8.08 33.03
C GLU A 312 -29.90 7.37 32.18
N LYS A 313 -30.98 8.07 31.81
CA LYS A 313 -31.97 7.54 30.87
C LYS A 313 -31.64 8.01 29.45
N ASP A 314 -31.58 7.08 28.49
CA ASP A 314 -31.44 7.36 27.06
C ASP A 314 -32.80 7.77 26.49
N GLU A 315 -32.95 9.05 26.12
CA GLU A 315 -34.21 9.61 25.60
C GLU A 315 -34.70 8.91 24.33
N ALA A 316 -33.77 8.41 23.49
CA ALA A 316 -34.11 7.79 22.21
C ALA A 316 -34.60 6.34 22.35
N THR A 317 -34.27 5.65 23.45
CA THR A 317 -34.61 4.23 23.66
C THR A 317 -35.41 3.94 24.92
N GLY A 318 -35.54 4.91 25.83
CA GLY A 318 -36.18 4.77 27.14
C GLY A 318 -35.41 3.89 28.14
N MET A 319 -34.30 3.28 27.72
CA MET A 319 -33.46 2.40 28.53
C MET A 319 -32.47 3.20 29.38
N LEU A 320 -31.97 2.61 30.45
CA LEU A 320 -30.94 3.22 31.29
C LEU A 320 -29.55 2.94 30.71
N LYS A 321 -28.63 3.89 30.78
CA LYS A 321 -27.24 3.76 30.33
C LYS A 321 -26.27 4.07 31.49
N CYS A 322 -25.14 3.37 31.51
CA CYS A 322 -24.06 3.67 32.45
C CYS A 322 -23.34 4.98 32.04
N PRO A 323 -23.20 5.98 32.93
CA PRO A 323 -22.56 7.26 32.63
C PRO A 323 -21.03 7.16 32.54
N LEU A 324 -20.45 5.99 32.88
CA LEU A 324 -19.01 5.74 32.78
C LEU A 324 -18.66 5.03 31.47
N CYS A 325 -19.31 3.90 31.15
CA CYS A 325 -18.93 3.08 30.00
C CYS A 325 -19.71 3.40 28.71
N HIS A 326 -20.92 3.98 28.82
CA HIS A 326 -21.83 4.31 27.71
C HIS A 326 -22.16 3.16 26.73
N THR A 327 -21.81 1.91 27.05
CA THR A 327 -21.99 0.74 26.17
C THR A 327 -23.16 -0.16 26.53
N GLU A 328 -23.68 -0.08 27.74
CA GLU A 328 -24.71 -1.00 28.23
C GLU A 328 -26.02 -0.26 28.45
N ARG A 329 -27.08 -0.82 27.86
CA ARG A 329 -28.46 -0.39 28.00
C ARG A 329 -29.17 -1.37 28.91
N PHE A 330 -29.57 -0.92 30.09
CA PHE A 330 -30.29 -1.70 31.09
C PHE A 330 -31.79 -1.46 30.95
N HIS A 331 -32.59 -2.51 31.14
CA HIS A 331 -34.05 -2.39 31.15
C HIS A 331 -34.55 -1.89 32.49
N ASN A 332 -33.84 -2.21 33.59
CA ASN A 332 -34.27 -1.94 34.95
C ASN A 332 -33.18 -1.24 35.78
N VAL A 333 -33.58 -0.39 36.72
CA VAL A 333 -32.67 0.31 37.65
C VAL A 333 -31.79 -0.69 38.43
N LYS A 334 -32.33 -1.85 38.81
CA LYS A 334 -31.60 -2.90 39.53
C LYS A 334 -30.49 -3.57 38.71
N GLU A 335 -30.65 -3.66 37.40
CA GLU A 335 -29.60 -4.17 36.50
C GLU A 335 -28.44 -3.18 36.41
N ALA A 336 -28.73 -1.88 36.41
CA ALA A 336 -27.72 -0.83 36.44
C ALA A 336 -26.94 -0.81 37.76
N TRP A 337 -27.61 -0.94 38.92
CA TRP A 337 -26.90 -1.03 40.22
C TRP A 337 -25.98 -2.25 40.29
N ASN A 338 -26.44 -3.42 39.87
CA ASN A 338 -25.59 -4.62 39.80
C ASN A 338 -24.32 -4.41 38.92
N HIS A 339 -24.38 -3.56 37.89
CA HIS A 339 -23.24 -3.21 37.03
C HIS A 339 -22.24 -2.26 37.72
N PHE A 340 -22.68 -1.43 38.68
CA PHE A 340 -21.81 -0.57 39.48
C PHE A 340 -21.19 -1.32 40.67
N ASP A 341 -21.99 -2.09 41.41
CA ASP A 341 -21.57 -2.81 42.62
C ASP A 341 -20.57 -3.95 42.33
N SER A 342 -20.64 -4.54 41.13
CA SER A 342 -19.81 -5.68 40.75
C SER A 342 -18.47 -5.23 40.15
N THR A 343 -17.40 -5.33 40.95
CA THR A 343 -16.03 -5.07 40.49
C THR A 343 -15.69 -5.95 39.28
N ASN A 344 -15.40 -5.29 38.14
CA ASN A 344 -15.15 -5.83 36.79
C ASN A 344 -16.34 -6.01 35.82
N ILE A 345 -17.59 -5.67 36.15
CA ILE A 345 -18.67 -5.66 35.12
C ILE A 345 -18.58 -4.40 34.25
N CYS A 346 -18.30 -3.23 34.83
CA CYS A 346 -18.17 -1.99 34.08
C CYS A 346 -16.93 -1.99 33.16
N LYS A 347 -17.17 -1.88 31.83
CA LYS A 347 -16.12 -1.81 30.78
C LYS A 347 -15.22 -0.57 30.87
N GLY A 348 -15.55 0.38 31.73
CA GLY A 348 -14.76 1.59 31.96
C GLY A 348 -14.91 2.69 30.90
N ILE A 349 -14.29 3.83 31.24
CA ILE A 349 -14.47 5.13 30.59
C ILE A 349 -13.72 5.14 29.25
N PRO A 350 -14.38 5.50 28.12
CA PRO A 350 -13.71 5.59 26.83
C PRO A 350 -12.66 6.71 26.83
N VAL A 351 -11.42 6.38 26.45
CA VAL A 351 -10.29 7.33 26.38
C VAL A 351 -9.99 7.71 24.93
N GLY A 352 -10.21 6.79 24.00
CA GLY A 352 -9.89 6.97 22.59
C GLY A 352 -10.09 5.72 21.75
N VAL A 353 -9.69 5.82 20.50
CA VAL A 353 -9.80 4.78 19.48
C VAL A 353 -8.41 4.26 19.16
N ARG A 354 -8.22 2.94 19.16
CA ARG A 354 -7.01 2.30 18.65
C ARG A 354 -7.19 1.96 17.19
N VAL A 355 -6.23 2.38 16.38
CA VAL A 355 -6.22 2.15 14.94
C VAL A 355 -4.95 1.43 14.53
N ARG A 356 -4.98 0.72 13.40
CA ARG A 356 -3.81 0.11 12.78
C ARG A 356 -3.56 0.80 11.45
N LEU A 357 -2.29 1.07 11.19
CA LEU A 357 -1.81 1.64 9.93
C LEU A 357 -1.41 0.50 8.98
N ASP A 358 -1.39 0.78 7.68
CA ASP A 358 -1.07 -0.23 6.66
C ASP A 358 0.40 -0.69 6.75
N ASN A 359 1.30 0.17 7.25
CA ASN A 359 2.71 -0.14 7.57
C ASN A 359 2.90 -0.96 8.87
N GLY A 360 1.81 -1.42 9.50
CA GLY A 360 1.83 -2.24 10.71
C GLY A 360 1.96 -1.47 12.02
N CYS A 361 2.24 -0.17 12.00
CA CYS A 361 2.28 0.65 13.21
C CYS A 361 0.91 0.67 13.92
N THR A 362 0.96 0.86 15.24
CA THR A 362 -0.24 1.11 16.04
C THR A 362 -0.51 2.61 16.14
N GLY A 363 -1.77 3.02 15.98
CA GLY A 363 -2.20 4.40 16.10
C GLY A 363 -3.16 4.58 17.27
N PHE A 364 -3.12 5.76 17.89
CA PHE A 364 -4.03 6.13 18.96
C PHE A 364 -4.66 7.50 18.70
N ILE A 365 -6.00 7.54 18.61
CA ILE A 365 -6.79 8.76 18.48
C ILE A 365 -7.45 9.03 19.83
N LYS A 366 -7.06 10.12 20.50
CA LYS A 366 -7.68 10.57 21.75
C LYS A 366 -9.14 10.96 21.49
N LEU A 367 -10.04 10.74 22.44
CA LEU A 367 -11.48 10.99 22.23
C LEU A 367 -11.79 12.44 21.80
N ARG A 368 -11.09 13.42 22.38
CA ARG A 368 -11.13 14.84 22.01
C ARG A 368 -10.61 15.15 20.59
N ASP A 369 -9.90 14.20 19.99
CA ASP A 369 -9.22 14.32 18.69
C ASP A 369 -9.89 13.45 17.61
N LEU A 370 -11.09 12.92 17.89
CA LEU A 370 -11.90 12.10 16.97
C LEU A 370 -12.88 12.93 16.09
N SER A 371 -13.32 14.09 16.57
CA SER A 371 -14.28 14.99 15.89
C SER A 371 -14.09 16.42 16.39
N ASP A 372 -14.55 17.40 15.62
CA ASP A 372 -14.58 18.81 16.06
C ASP A 372 -15.68 19.05 17.10
N SER A 373 -16.76 18.28 17.02
CA SER A 373 -17.81 18.20 18.05
C SER A 373 -17.32 17.39 19.26
N PRO A 374 -17.70 17.74 20.50
CA PRO A 374 -17.41 16.88 21.66
C PRO A 374 -18.05 15.50 21.46
N VAL A 375 -17.26 14.44 21.66
CA VAL A 375 -17.71 13.05 21.57
C VAL A 375 -17.57 12.40 22.94
N THR A 376 -18.67 11.89 23.50
CA THR A 376 -18.63 11.16 24.78
C THR A 376 -18.43 9.66 24.56
N ASN A 377 -19.01 9.10 23.49
CA ASN A 377 -18.91 7.69 23.15
C ASN A 377 -18.33 7.50 21.73
N PRO A 378 -17.15 6.90 21.55
CA PRO A 378 -16.53 6.76 20.23
C PRO A 378 -17.34 5.87 19.27
N LEU A 379 -18.18 4.98 19.79
CA LEU A 379 -19.04 4.08 19.00
C LEU A 379 -20.13 4.79 18.19
N GLU A 380 -20.49 6.03 18.57
CA GLU A 380 -21.44 6.86 17.83
C GLU A 380 -20.82 7.41 16.55
N ARG A 381 -19.48 7.55 16.52
CA ARG A 381 -18.74 8.23 15.44
C ARG A 381 -17.99 7.28 14.51
N VAL A 382 -17.47 6.17 15.04
CA VAL A 382 -16.71 5.16 14.27
C VAL A 382 -17.04 3.72 14.72
N LYS A 383 -16.93 2.76 13.80
CA LYS A 383 -17.18 1.33 14.05
C LYS A 383 -15.88 0.52 14.00
N LEU A 384 -15.87 -0.67 14.61
CA LEU A 384 -14.77 -1.63 14.45
C LEU A 384 -14.60 -2.00 12.96
N HIS A 385 -13.35 -2.16 12.54
CA HIS A 385 -12.90 -2.40 11.17
C HIS A 385 -13.23 -1.28 10.17
N GLN A 386 -13.80 -0.16 10.62
CA GLN A 386 -13.99 1.02 9.77
C GLN A 386 -12.64 1.66 9.46
N THR A 387 -12.39 1.90 8.18
CA THR A 387 -11.27 2.70 7.71
C THR A 387 -11.62 4.19 7.82
N ILE A 388 -10.71 4.97 8.39
CA ILE A 388 -10.83 6.42 8.59
C ILE A 388 -9.54 7.11 8.14
N TYR A 389 -9.63 8.42 7.85
CA TYR A 389 -8.47 9.26 7.62
C TYR A 389 -8.04 9.93 8.92
N ALA A 390 -6.75 10.04 9.14
CA ALA A 390 -6.17 10.71 10.29
C ALA A 390 -4.90 11.47 9.91
N ARG A 391 -4.54 12.52 10.66
CA ARG A 391 -3.21 13.15 10.59
C ARG A 391 -2.33 12.72 11.76
N ILE A 392 -1.04 12.59 11.47
CA ILE A 392 -0.01 12.30 12.48
C ILE A 392 0.21 13.52 13.37
N LEU A 393 0.06 13.36 14.69
CA LEU A 393 0.38 14.38 15.69
C LEU A 393 1.75 14.15 16.33
N ASN A 394 2.12 12.90 16.60
CA ASN A 394 3.39 12.53 17.20
C ASN A 394 3.75 11.07 16.83
N ILE A 395 5.03 10.77 16.65
CA ILE A 395 5.54 9.44 16.30
C ILE A 395 6.44 8.97 17.46
N ASN A 396 6.09 7.86 18.11
CA ASN A 396 6.97 7.18 19.04
C ASN A 396 7.63 6.01 18.32
N ILE A 397 8.89 6.25 17.93
CA ILE A 397 9.72 5.38 17.10
C ILE A 397 10.02 4.06 17.83
N GLU A 398 10.42 4.11 19.10
CA GLU A 398 10.75 2.94 19.93
C GLU A 398 9.59 1.95 20.09
N ARG A 399 8.35 2.45 20.17
CA ARG A 399 7.15 1.65 20.41
C ARG A 399 6.35 1.32 19.14
N PHE A 400 6.80 1.77 17.97
CA PHE A 400 6.08 1.64 16.70
C PHE A 400 4.62 2.15 16.83
N SER A 401 4.45 3.26 17.55
CA SER A 401 3.15 3.78 17.97
C SER A 401 3.00 5.28 17.69
N VAL A 402 1.82 5.70 17.24
CA VAL A 402 1.61 7.04 16.66
C VAL A 402 0.36 7.68 17.26
N ASP A 403 0.47 8.92 17.75
CA ASP A 403 -0.68 9.73 18.16
C ASP A 403 -1.29 10.38 16.91
N LEU A 404 -2.62 10.32 16.79
CA LEU A 404 -3.36 10.69 15.59
C LEU A 404 -4.56 11.61 15.89
N THR A 405 -4.96 12.43 14.92
CA THR A 405 -6.22 13.21 14.93
C THR A 405 -7.08 12.91 13.71
N SER A 406 -8.39 12.84 13.91
CA SER A 406 -9.43 12.62 12.88
C SER A 406 -10.44 13.78 12.83
N LYS A 407 -10.15 14.93 13.46
CA LYS A 407 -10.99 16.14 13.36
C LYS A 407 -11.11 16.61 11.92
N SER A 408 -12.28 17.08 11.52
CA SER A 408 -12.50 17.55 10.14
C SER A 408 -11.67 18.81 9.85
N SER A 409 -11.49 19.69 10.86
CA SER A 409 -10.60 20.86 10.74
C SER A 409 -9.13 20.46 10.58
N ASP A 410 -8.65 19.52 11.38
CA ASP A 410 -7.27 19.01 11.28
C ASP A 410 -7.06 18.29 9.94
N LEU A 411 -8.01 17.46 9.49
CA LEU A 411 -7.92 16.73 8.21
C LEU A 411 -7.82 17.66 7.00
N ARG A 412 -8.57 18.77 6.97
CA ARG A 412 -8.46 19.79 5.91
C ARG A 412 -7.16 20.60 5.97
N ASP A 413 -6.57 20.70 7.16
CA ASP A 413 -5.52 21.64 7.55
C ASP A 413 -6.00 23.11 7.53
N ASP A 414 -7.17 23.37 8.12
CA ASP A 414 -7.77 24.71 8.21
C ASP A 414 -6.90 25.74 8.97
N LYS A 415 -5.81 25.30 9.61
CA LYS A 415 -4.87 26.12 10.39
C LYS A 415 -3.49 26.22 9.75
N GLU A 416 -3.31 25.67 8.54
CA GLU A 416 -2.04 25.63 7.80
C GLU A 416 -0.84 25.18 8.65
N ARG A 417 -1.05 24.18 9.50
CA ARG A 417 -0.06 23.70 10.47
C ARG A 417 0.90 22.66 9.88
N TRP A 418 0.49 21.96 8.83
CA TRP A 418 1.18 20.75 8.36
C TRP A 418 1.57 20.77 6.89
N ARG A 419 0.87 21.54 6.05
CA ARG A 419 1.34 21.80 4.68
C ARG A 419 2.62 22.66 4.71
N PRO A 420 3.61 22.37 3.85
CA PRO A 420 4.72 23.30 3.63
C PRO A 420 4.19 24.68 3.25
N GLN A 421 4.84 25.75 3.73
CA GLN A 421 4.48 27.09 3.29
C GLN A 421 4.77 27.25 1.80
N LYS A 422 3.82 27.84 1.07
CA LYS A 422 3.93 28.18 -0.34
C LYS A 422 5.02 29.24 -0.50
N ASP A 423 6.03 28.95 -1.32
CA ASP A 423 7.12 29.86 -1.61
C ASP A 423 6.67 31.09 -2.44
N SER A 424 7.62 31.97 -2.75
CA SER A 424 7.38 33.22 -3.49
C SER A 424 7.06 33.04 -4.98
N PHE A 425 7.39 31.89 -5.56
CA PHE A 425 7.13 31.54 -6.96
C PHE A 425 5.86 30.70 -7.13
N TYR A 426 5.25 30.24 -6.03
CA TYR A 426 3.98 29.52 -6.06
C TYR A 426 2.85 30.38 -6.61
N ASP A 427 2.24 29.96 -7.72
CA ASP A 427 1.14 30.68 -8.37
C ASP A 427 -0.18 30.53 -7.59
N ARG A 428 -0.43 31.51 -6.73
CA ARG A 428 -1.67 31.62 -5.94
C ARG A 428 -2.87 32.03 -6.79
N THR A 429 -2.66 32.62 -7.96
CA THR A 429 -3.74 33.03 -8.88
C THR A 429 -4.31 31.82 -9.59
N LEU A 430 -3.45 30.97 -10.16
CA LEU A 430 -3.85 29.72 -10.80
C LEU A 430 -4.53 28.76 -9.82
N GLU A 431 -4.00 28.60 -8.60
CA GLU A 431 -4.64 27.77 -7.56
C GLU A 431 -6.06 28.30 -7.21
N ALA A 432 -6.24 29.61 -7.11
CA ALA A 432 -7.55 30.20 -6.84
C ALA A 432 -8.54 29.93 -7.98
N GLU A 433 -8.09 30.05 -9.24
CA GLU A 433 -8.89 29.73 -10.42
C GLU A 433 -9.31 28.25 -10.42
N ASP A 434 -8.35 27.32 -10.27
CA ASP A 434 -8.56 25.87 -10.16
C ASP A 434 -9.57 25.51 -9.06
N LEU A 435 -9.46 26.16 -7.88
CA LEU A 435 -10.39 25.96 -6.77
C LEU A 435 -11.81 26.44 -7.14
N THR A 436 -11.96 27.60 -7.78
CA THR A 436 -13.30 28.08 -8.19
C THR A 436 -13.90 27.21 -9.29
N GLU A 437 -13.10 26.66 -10.20
CA GLU A 437 -13.58 25.74 -11.22
C GLU A 437 -14.01 24.42 -10.59
N ALA A 438 -13.20 23.84 -9.71
CA ALA A 438 -13.56 22.64 -8.97
C ALA A 438 -14.82 22.79 -8.09
N GLU A 439 -15.09 23.99 -7.56
CA GLU A 439 -16.35 24.29 -6.87
C GLU A 439 -17.56 24.36 -7.81
N LYS A 440 -17.44 25.07 -8.94
CA LYS A 440 -18.49 25.09 -9.98
C LYS A 440 -18.79 23.67 -10.45
N ASP A 441 -17.75 22.86 -10.65
CA ASP A 441 -17.85 21.49 -11.15
C ASP A 441 -18.54 20.55 -10.12
N LYS A 442 -18.28 20.74 -8.82
CA LYS A 442 -19.02 20.07 -7.73
C LYS A 442 -20.50 20.48 -7.73
N GLN A 443 -20.79 21.78 -7.85
CA GLN A 443 -22.16 22.30 -7.89
C GLN A 443 -22.93 21.76 -9.10
N LEU A 444 -22.31 21.71 -10.29
CA LEU A 444 -22.87 21.12 -11.50
C LEU A 444 -23.16 19.63 -11.34
N LYS A 445 -22.23 18.86 -10.77
CA LYS A 445 -22.41 17.42 -10.49
C LYS A 445 -23.53 17.17 -9.46
N GLN A 446 -23.65 18.03 -8.45
CA GLN A 446 -24.74 17.95 -7.47
C GLN A 446 -26.10 18.29 -8.11
N ALA A 447 -26.19 19.38 -8.87
CA ALA A 447 -27.40 19.77 -9.60
C ALA A 447 -27.82 18.73 -10.66
N ALA A 448 -26.86 18.06 -11.30
CA ALA A 448 -27.13 16.94 -12.21
C ALA A 448 -27.71 15.73 -11.47
N LYS A 449 -27.22 15.42 -10.26
CA LYS A 449 -27.74 14.33 -9.41
C LYS A 449 -29.16 14.62 -8.90
N GLU A 450 -29.50 15.89 -8.67
CA GLU A 450 -30.85 16.32 -8.29
C GLU A 450 -31.85 16.24 -9.46
N ARG A 451 -31.39 16.44 -10.70
CA ARG A 451 -32.17 16.28 -11.95
C ARG A 451 -32.38 14.81 -12.35
N SER A 452 -32.89 14.00 -11.41
CA SER A 452 -33.08 12.55 -11.52
C SER A 452 -34.12 12.06 -12.55
N PHE A 453 -34.85 12.96 -13.23
CA PHE A 453 -35.81 12.62 -14.28
C PHE A 453 -36.00 13.78 -15.28
N VAL A 454 -36.39 13.44 -16.51
CA VAL A 454 -36.73 14.43 -17.56
C VAL A 454 -38.13 14.96 -17.34
N LYS A 455 -38.27 16.27 -17.10
CA LYS A 455 -39.58 16.95 -17.01
C LYS A 455 -40.36 16.81 -18.32
N ARG A 456 -41.66 16.51 -18.24
CA ARG A 456 -42.57 16.31 -19.39
C ARG A 456 -43.62 17.39 -19.49
N VAL A 457 -44.17 17.54 -20.70
CA VAL A 457 -45.32 18.39 -20.98
C VAL A 457 -46.50 17.48 -21.33
N ILE A 458 -47.09 16.89 -20.29
CA ILE A 458 -48.27 16.00 -20.38
C ILE A 458 -49.42 16.73 -19.69
N ALA A 459 -50.47 17.03 -20.45
CA ALA A 459 -51.66 17.71 -19.95
C ALA A 459 -52.65 16.68 -19.37
N HIS A 460 -52.46 16.30 -18.10
CA HIS A 460 -53.35 15.38 -17.39
C HIS A 460 -53.44 15.76 -15.90
N PRO A 461 -54.64 15.81 -15.27
CA PRO A 461 -54.79 16.28 -13.89
C PRO A 461 -54.01 15.48 -12.84
N SER A 462 -53.78 14.19 -13.08
CA SER A 462 -53.03 13.32 -12.16
C SER A 462 -51.53 13.29 -12.47
N PHE A 463 -51.05 13.96 -13.53
CA PHE A 463 -49.63 13.97 -13.91
C PHE A 463 -48.84 15.11 -13.24
N MET A 464 -47.72 14.78 -12.60
CA MET A 464 -46.83 15.74 -11.95
C MET A 464 -45.35 15.44 -12.20
N ASN A 465 -44.58 16.48 -12.51
CA ASN A 465 -43.12 16.42 -12.68
C ASN A 465 -42.39 16.44 -11.31
N ILE A 466 -42.53 15.36 -10.54
CA ILE A 466 -41.98 15.22 -9.19
C ILE A 466 -41.21 13.90 -9.02
N ASN A 467 -40.26 13.88 -8.08
CA ASN A 467 -39.55 12.65 -7.70
C ASN A 467 -40.39 11.78 -6.73
N TYR A 468 -39.87 10.61 -6.34
CA TYR A 468 -40.58 9.70 -5.43
C TYR A 468 -40.83 10.31 -4.04
N THR A 469 -39.84 11.00 -3.45
CA THR A 469 -39.95 11.55 -2.08
C THR A 469 -40.96 12.70 -1.99
N GLU A 470 -41.05 13.54 -3.03
CA GLU A 470 -42.07 14.57 -3.12
C GLU A 470 -43.46 13.99 -3.43
N CYS A 471 -43.53 12.93 -4.24
CA CYS A 471 -44.77 12.19 -4.48
C CYS A 471 -45.30 11.54 -3.18
N GLU A 472 -44.43 10.96 -2.36
CA GLU A 472 -44.75 10.39 -1.05
C GLU A 472 -45.27 11.46 -0.08
N ARG A 473 -44.65 12.65 -0.06
CA ARG A 473 -45.12 13.81 0.71
C ARG A 473 -46.54 14.25 0.32
N ILE A 474 -46.83 14.32 -0.98
CA ILE A 474 -48.15 14.74 -1.49
C ILE A 474 -49.22 13.66 -1.28
N LEU A 475 -48.89 12.38 -1.49
CA LEU A 475 -49.83 11.27 -1.26
C LEU A 475 -50.13 11.06 0.22
N THR A 476 -49.22 11.43 1.13
CA THR A 476 -49.49 11.33 2.58
C THR A 476 -50.77 12.10 2.95
N SER A 477 -50.97 13.31 2.41
CA SER A 477 -52.14 14.17 2.66
C SER A 477 -53.39 13.86 1.80
N LYS A 478 -53.35 12.82 0.95
CA LYS A 478 -54.44 12.45 0.04
C LYS A 478 -55.28 11.27 0.56
N ASP A 479 -56.45 11.05 -0.03
CA ASP A 479 -57.36 9.97 0.38
C ASP A 479 -56.92 8.58 -0.13
N LEU A 480 -57.56 7.53 0.39
CA LEU A 480 -57.29 6.14 -0.01
C LEU A 480 -57.69 5.91 -1.48
N GLY A 481 -56.81 5.30 -2.26
CA GLY A 481 -57.03 5.08 -3.70
C GLY A 481 -56.53 6.20 -4.61
N ASP A 482 -56.16 7.37 -4.07
CA ASP A 482 -55.61 8.46 -4.87
C ASP A 482 -54.28 8.05 -5.54
N ALA A 483 -54.13 8.45 -6.81
CA ALA A 483 -52.98 8.16 -7.65
C ALA A 483 -52.32 9.44 -8.18
N ILE A 484 -50.99 9.38 -8.35
CA ILE A 484 -50.17 10.37 -9.03
C ILE A 484 -49.36 9.67 -10.11
N VAL A 485 -49.45 10.17 -11.34
CA VAL A 485 -48.57 9.79 -12.45
C VAL A 485 -47.36 10.71 -12.43
N ARG A 486 -46.15 10.16 -12.51
CA ARG A 486 -44.90 10.92 -12.54
C ARG A 486 -43.91 10.33 -13.54
N PRO A 487 -42.93 11.10 -14.03
CA PRO A 487 -41.82 10.56 -14.80
C PRO A 487 -41.11 9.42 -14.08
N SER A 488 -40.76 8.36 -14.81
CA SER A 488 -39.90 7.30 -14.28
C SER A 488 -38.42 7.73 -14.35
N SER A 489 -37.63 7.29 -13.36
CA SER A 489 -36.17 7.42 -13.39
C SER A 489 -35.48 6.28 -14.15
N LYS A 490 -36.23 5.25 -14.58
CA LYS A 490 -35.67 4.09 -15.30
C LYS A 490 -35.24 4.43 -16.73
N ALA A 491 -36.12 5.08 -17.48
CA ALA A 491 -35.92 5.41 -18.89
C ALA A 491 -36.90 6.49 -19.32
N ALA A 492 -36.64 7.11 -20.47
CA ALA A 492 -37.51 8.14 -21.03
C ALA A 492 -38.84 7.60 -21.59
N ASP A 493 -38.97 6.29 -21.76
CA ASP A 493 -40.20 5.64 -22.25
C ASP A 493 -41.00 4.96 -21.15
N HIS A 494 -40.80 5.41 -19.91
CA HIS A 494 -41.50 4.92 -18.73
C HIS A 494 -42.14 6.06 -17.93
N LEU A 495 -43.35 5.82 -17.47
CA LEU A 495 -44.01 6.57 -16.39
C LEU A 495 -44.11 5.68 -15.16
N THR A 496 -44.21 6.28 -13.97
CA THR A 496 -44.56 5.56 -12.76
C THR A 496 -45.86 6.13 -12.21
N ILE A 497 -46.84 5.26 -11.97
CA ILE A 497 -48.05 5.63 -11.24
C ILE A 497 -47.86 5.19 -9.79
N THR A 498 -47.82 6.16 -8.88
CA THR A 498 -47.75 5.92 -7.44
C THR A 498 -49.14 6.16 -6.85
N TRP A 499 -49.72 5.18 -6.16
CA TRP A 499 -51.03 5.33 -5.52
C TRP A 499 -51.05 4.85 -4.07
N LYS A 500 -51.98 5.42 -3.28
CA LYS A 500 -52.09 5.21 -1.83
C LYS A 500 -53.00 4.02 -1.50
N LEU A 501 -52.44 2.97 -0.88
CA LEU A 501 -53.22 1.83 -0.39
C LEU A 501 -53.71 2.06 1.05
N VAL A 502 -52.82 2.54 1.90
CA VAL A 502 -53.11 3.01 3.26
C VAL A 502 -52.04 4.04 3.66
N ASP A 503 -52.29 4.81 4.71
CA ASP A 503 -51.28 5.69 5.32
C ASP A 503 -49.97 4.93 5.60
N GLY A 504 -48.88 5.36 4.97
CA GLY A 504 -47.57 4.72 5.09
C GLY A 504 -47.34 3.48 4.20
N VAL A 505 -48.25 3.17 3.25
CA VAL A 505 -48.02 2.15 2.21
C VAL A 505 -48.49 2.66 0.84
N LEU A 506 -47.51 2.94 -0.02
CA LEU A 506 -47.71 3.34 -1.41
C LEU A 506 -47.33 2.18 -2.36
N HIS A 507 -48.00 2.08 -3.50
CA HIS A 507 -47.60 1.16 -4.58
C HIS A 507 -47.17 1.94 -5.81
N ASN A 508 -46.01 1.59 -6.36
CA ASN A 508 -45.47 2.12 -7.61
C ASN A 508 -45.71 1.09 -8.73
N ILE A 509 -46.48 1.47 -9.75
CA ILE A 509 -46.71 0.71 -10.98
C ILE A 509 -45.86 1.36 -12.09
N ASP A 510 -45.11 0.55 -12.84
CA ASP A 510 -44.30 1.00 -13.97
C ASP A 510 -45.12 0.86 -15.26
N VAL A 511 -45.23 1.94 -16.03
CA VAL A 511 -46.02 2.01 -17.26
C VAL A 511 -45.06 2.26 -18.42
N ILE A 512 -45.02 1.35 -19.38
CA ILE A 512 -44.16 1.45 -20.56
C ILE A 512 -44.93 2.16 -21.68
N GLU A 513 -44.37 3.23 -22.20
CA GLU A 513 -44.96 4.04 -23.26
C GLU A 513 -44.42 3.58 -24.63
N LYS A 514 -45.29 3.29 -25.60
CA LYS A 514 -44.90 3.01 -26.99
C LYS A 514 -45.44 4.07 -27.96
N SER A 515 -44.85 4.10 -29.16
CA SER A 515 -45.28 4.95 -30.28
C SER A 515 -45.29 6.45 -29.96
N LYS A 516 -44.19 6.94 -29.38
CA LYS A 516 -44.00 8.37 -29.07
C LYS A 516 -43.70 9.21 -30.31
N THR A 517 -44.19 10.45 -30.29
CA THR A 517 -43.81 11.51 -31.25
C THR A 517 -42.61 12.32 -30.78
N ASN A 518 -42.44 12.52 -29.46
CA ASN A 518 -41.35 13.25 -28.84
C ASN A 518 -41.12 12.73 -27.41
N GLN A 519 -39.88 12.76 -26.92
CA GLN A 519 -39.47 12.36 -25.57
C GLN A 519 -40.19 13.16 -24.46
N PHE A 520 -40.69 14.37 -24.75
CA PHE A 520 -41.40 15.22 -23.78
C PHE A 520 -42.91 14.97 -23.68
N SER A 521 -43.49 14.21 -24.62
CA SER A 521 -44.93 13.94 -24.74
C SER A 521 -45.28 12.53 -24.26
N LEU A 522 -46.57 12.30 -24.03
CA LEU A 522 -47.14 10.98 -23.73
C LEU A 522 -47.11 10.09 -24.99
N GLY A 523 -46.81 8.79 -24.84
CA GLY A 523 -46.93 7.81 -25.91
C GLY A 523 -48.38 7.52 -26.34
N LYS A 524 -48.57 7.07 -27.59
CA LYS A 524 -49.90 6.70 -28.13
C LYS A 524 -50.44 5.35 -27.65
N ARG A 525 -49.62 4.56 -26.96
CA ARG A 525 -50.01 3.31 -26.30
C ARG A 525 -49.28 3.19 -24.98
N LEU A 526 -50.00 2.81 -23.94
CA LEU A 526 -49.48 2.61 -22.60
C LEU A 526 -49.61 1.14 -22.24
N LEU A 527 -48.57 0.57 -21.63
CA LEU A 527 -48.48 -0.86 -21.33
C LEU A 527 -48.19 -1.07 -19.85
N ILE A 528 -48.97 -1.92 -19.20
CA ILE A 528 -48.67 -2.45 -17.87
C ILE A 528 -48.37 -3.93 -18.01
N VAL A 529 -47.22 -4.36 -17.50
CA VAL A 529 -46.79 -5.76 -17.49
C VAL A 529 -46.98 -6.30 -16.09
N ASP A 530 -47.80 -7.35 -15.90
CA ASP A 530 -47.87 -8.04 -14.60
C ASP A 530 -46.54 -8.78 -14.36
N PRO A 531 -45.78 -8.45 -13.29
CA PRO A 531 -44.47 -9.05 -13.03
C PRO A 531 -44.51 -10.53 -12.64
N ARG A 532 -45.69 -11.16 -12.53
CA ARG A 532 -45.86 -12.58 -12.17
C ARG A 532 -46.42 -13.43 -13.29
N THR A 533 -47.34 -12.92 -14.11
CA THR A 533 -47.88 -13.67 -15.26
C THR A 533 -47.17 -13.34 -16.56
N GLN A 534 -46.42 -12.22 -16.63
CA GLN A 534 -45.88 -11.62 -17.85
C GLN A 534 -46.93 -11.25 -18.90
N GLU A 535 -48.20 -11.26 -18.53
CA GLU A 535 -49.29 -10.72 -19.34
C GLU A 535 -49.09 -9.20 -19.44
N THR A 536 -49.31 -8.66 -20.64
CA THR A 536 -49.19 -7.22 -20.92
C THR A 536 -50.57 -6.70 -21.28
N GLU A 537 -51.08 -5.77 -20.48
CA GLU A 537 -52.32 -5.05 -20.76
C GLU A 537 -51.99 -3.76 -21.52
N GLU A 538 -52.63 -3.55 -22.69
CA GLU A 538 -52.53 -2.29 -23.45
C GLU A 538 -53.68 -1.34 -23.07
N PHE A 539 -53.37 -0.05 -22.94
CA PHE A 539 -54.29 1.04 -22.64
C PHE A 539 -54.07 2.21 -23.61
N GLU A 540 -55.14 2.94 -23.94
CA GLU A 540 -55.08 4.06 -24.89
C GLU A 540 -54.62 5.37 -24.22
N ASP A 541 -55.07 5.66 -23.00
CA ASP A 541 -54.70 6.87 -22.25
C ASP A 541 -54.53 6.63 -20.74
N LEU A 542 -54.21 7.70 -20.00
CA LEU A 542 -54.00 7.65 -18.56
C LEU A 542 -55.31 7.47 -17.78
N ASP A 543 -56.43 8.00 -18.27
CA ASP A 543 -57.72 7.91 -17.58
C ASP A 543 -58.29 6.49 -17.66
N GLU A 544 -58.07 5.77 -18.77
CA GLU A 544 -58.38 4.34 -18.88
C GLU A 544 -57.60 3.54 -17.82
N ILE A 545 -56.29 3.78 -17.64
CA ILE A 545 -55.50 3.10 -16.61
C ILE A 545 -56.05 3.38 -15.20
N LEU A 546 -56.36 4.65 -14.90
CA LEU A 546 -56.90 5.02 -13.60
C LEU A 546 -58.28 4.36 -13.35
N ALA A 547 -59.15 4.34 -14.35
CA ALA A 547 -60.51 3.81 -14.25
C ALA A 547 -60.59 2.28 -14.28
N ARG A 548 -59.76 1.61 -15.09
CA ARG A 548 -59.79 0.16 -15.36
C ARG A 548 -58.82 -0.64 -14.50
N TYR A 549 -57.65 -0.09 -14.18
CA TYR A 549 -56.63 -0.78 -13.41
C TYR A 549 -56.64 -0.36 -11.93
N ILE A 550 -56.56 0.94 -11.63
CA ILE A 550 -56.40 1.41 -10.25
C ILE A 550 -57.71 1.41 -9.47
N LYS A 551 -58.80 1.94 -10.04
CA LYS A 551 -60.09 2.08 -9.34
C LYS A 551 -60.66 0.74 -8.82
N PRO A 552 -60.65 -0.39 -9.56
CA PRO A 552 -61.11 -1.67 -9.03
C PRO A 552 -60.22 -2.20 -7.89
N MET A 553 -58.91 -1.99 -7.98
CA MET A 553 -57.96 -2.35 -6.91
C MET A 553 -58.20 -1.49 -5.65
N ALA A 554 -58.41 -0.18 -5.81
CA ALA A 554 -58.71 0.74 -4.71
C ALA A 554 -60.02 0.37 -3.99
N ASN A 555 -61.09 0.07 -4.74
CA ASN A 555 -62.35 -0.42 -4.18
C ASN A 555 -62.15 -1.71 -3.38
N THR A 556 -61.41 -2.69 -3.94
CA THR A 556 -61.10 -3.94 -3.27
C THR A 556 -60.27 -3.71 -1.98
N VAL A 557 -59.35 -2.75 -1.98
CA VAL A 557 -58.60 -2.35 -0.78
C VAL A 557 -59.50 -1.70 0.27
N ALA A 558 -60.44 -0.85 -0.12
CA ALA A 558 -61.43 -0.26 0.79
C ALA A 558 -62.35 -1.32 1.44
N ASP A 559 -62.78 -2.33 0.68
CA ASP A 559 -63.52 -3.49 1.20
C ASP A 559 -62.69 -4.29 2.23
N ILE A 560 -61.38 -4.43 2.01
CA ILE A 560 -60.47 -5.10 2.95
C ILE A 560 -60.28 -4.28 4.23
N ILE A 561 -60.11 -2.97 4.13
CA ILE A 561 -59.88 -2.07 5.27
C ILE A 561 -61.16 -1.94 6.12
N SER A 562 -62.33 -1.88 5.50
CA SER A 562 -63.62 -1.81 6.18
C SER A 562 -64.06 -3.15 6.81
N HIS A 563 -63.42 -4.26 6.46
CA HIS A 563 -63.76 -5.57 7.00
C HIS A 563 -63.48 -5.68 8.51
N LYS A 564 -64.47 -6.14 9.29
CA LYS A 564 -64.45 -6.18 10.78
C LYS A 564 -63.25 -6.86 11.46
N TYR A 565 -62.53 -7.73 10.76
CA TYR A 565 -61.32 -8.40 11.24
C TYR A 565 -60.01 -7.83 10.65
N TYR A 566 -60.08 -6.68 10.00
CA TYR A 566 -58.90 -5.91 9.62
C TYR A 566 -58.19 -5.33 10.85
N ARG A 567 -56.86 -5.28 10.79
CA ARG A 567 -55.97 -4.66 11.77
C ARG A 567 -54.92 -3.88 11.00
N ASN A 568 -54.91 -2.56 11.14
CA ASN A 568 -53.85 -1.74 10.56
C ASN A 568 -52.58 -1.86 11.43
N LEU A 569 -51.68 -2.77 11.06
CA LEU A 569 -50.35 -2.89 11.65
C LEU A 569 -49.27 -2.18 10.81
N ALA A 570 -49.69 -1.32 9.88
CA ALA A 570 -48.81 -0.56 9.00
C ALA A 570 -48.57 0.89 9.47
N GLN A 571 -48.95 1.22 10.70
CA GLN A 571 -48.56 2.44 11.41
C GLN A 571 -47.84 2.08 12.73
N PRO A 572 -46.92 2.93 13.24
CA PRO A 572 -46.52 2.86 14.65
C PRO A 572 -47.75 3.02 15.54
N LEU A 573 -47.85 2.28 16.65
CA LEU A 573 -48.97 2.48 17.57
C LEU A 573 -48.94 3.92 18.11
N PRO A 574 -50.04 4.68 18.06
CA PRO A 574 -50.12 5.94 18.79
C PRO A 574 -50.03 5.66 20.29
N SER A 575 -49.14 6.39 20.97
CA SER A 575 -48.93 6.27 22.42
C SER A 575 -50.06 6.96 23.19
N SER A 576 -51.18 6.27 23.39
CA SER A 576 -52.27 6.75 24.25
C SER A 576 -53.02 5.60 24.94
N THR A 577 -52.67 5.37 26.21
CA THR A 577 -53.49 4.58 27.14
C THR A 577 -54.68 5.42 27.60
N PRO A 578 -55.94 4.96 27.52
CA PRO A 578 -57.05 5.64 28.16
C PRO A 578 -57.07 5.32 29.66
N ALA A 579 -56.75 6.30 30.50
CA ALA A 579 -57.09 6.28 31.93
C ALA A 579 -58.50 6.86 32.12
N GLY A 580 -59.30 6.25 33.00
CA GLY A 580 -60.72 6.60 33.14
C GLY A 580 -61.01 7.75 34.11
N GLY A 581 -61.96 8.59 33.74
CA GLY A 581 -63.02 9.09 34.62
C GLY A 581 -62.74 10.25 35.58
N ALA A 582 -63.13 11.47 35.18
CA ALA A 582 -63.77 12.47 36.05
C ALA A 582 -64.62 13.45 35.21
N THR A 583 -65.61 14.09 35.84
CA THR A 583 -66.78 14.80 35.25
C THR A 583 -66.56 16.32 34.98
N PRO A 584 -67.50 17.06 34.36
CA PRO A 584 -67.19 18.20 33.47
C PRO A 584 -67.34 19.61 34.07
N ALA A 585 -66.73 20.61 33.41
CA ALA A 585 -67.04 22.04 33.56
C ALA A 585 -66.87 22.83 32.23
N GLN A 586 -67.62 23.93 32.14
CA GLN A 586 -68.03 24.69 30.95
C GLN A 586 -66.96 25.62 30.32
N THR A 587 -67.13 25.93 29.02
CA THR A 587 -66.88 27.21 28.27
C THR A 587 -65.70 28.14 28.67
N THR A 588 -64.85 28.66 27.76
CA THR A 588 -65.19 29.67 26.72
C THR A 588 -64.09 29.82 25.63
N ASN A 589 -64.36 30.63 24.59
CA ASN A 589 -63.48 30.93 23.44
C ASN A 589 -62.29 31.87 23.75
N THR A 590 -61.14 31.66 23.09
CA THR A 590 -60.43 32.70 22.27
C THR A 590 -59.27 32.16 21.42
N THR A 591 -59.15 32.66 20.19
CA THR A 591 -57.97 32.70 19.28
C THR A 591 -57.37 34.13 19.33
N PRO A 592 -56.23 34.52 18.68
CA PRO A 592 -55.35 33.80 17.74
C PRO A 592 -53.80 34.00 17.88
N ALA A 593 -53.05 33.37 16.97
CA ALA A 593 -51.91 33.91 16.17
C ALA A 593 -50.46 33.37 16.40
N ALA A 594 -49.77 33.22 15.24
CA ALA A 594 -48.32 33.05 14.97
C ALA A 594 -47.55 31.92 15.71
N ALA A 595 -47.14 30.81 15.09
CA ALA A 595 -46.28 30.61 13.89
C ALA A 595 -44.77 30.86 14.12
N ALA A 596 -44.02 29.78 14.36
CA ALA A 596 -42.57 29.69 14.14
C ALA A 596 -42.17 28.25 13.75
N VAL A 597 -41.19 28.12 12.86
CA VAL A 597 -40.76 26.85 12.23
C VAL A 597 -39.72 26.14 13.08
N ILE A 598 -39.86 24.83 13.28
CA ILE A 598 -38.76 23.95 13.71
C ILE A 598 -38.64 22.78 12.73
N THR A 599 -37.45 22.66 12.13
CA THR A 599 -37.06 21.57 11.23
C THR A 599 -36.83 20.27 12.00
N SER A 600 -37.64 19.24 11.75
CA SER A 600 -37.51 17.92 12.37
C SER A 600 -37.00 16.84 11.39
N SER A 601 -35.70 16.86 11.13
CA SER A 601 -35.01 15.75 10.48
C SER A 601 -34.66 14.65 11.49
N THR A 602 -35.54 13.65 11.67
CA THR A 602 -35.18 12.27 12.08
C THR A 602 -36.38 11.35 11.80
N SER A 603 -36.33 10.60 10.70
CA SER A 603 -37.30 9.53 10.47
C SER A 603 -36.95 8.32 11.33
N GLY A 604 -37.83 7.98 12.27
CA GLY A 604 -37.71 6.76 13.06
C GLY A 604 -37.70 5.52 12.16
N LEU A 605 -36.85 4.54 12.50
CA LEU A 605 -36.76 3.26 11.79
C LEU A 605 -38.15 2.59 11.71
N PRO A 606 -38.60 2.16 10.53
CA PRO A 606 -39.87 1.45 10.40
C PRO A 606 -39.80 0.08 11.09
N PRO A 607 -40.87 -0.38 11.77
CA PRO A 607 -40.92 -1.73 12.34
C PRO A 607 -40.78 -2.80 11.24
N LEU A 608 -40.05 -3.87 11.56
CA LEU A 608 -39.73 -4.94 10.62
C LEU A 608 -40.93 -5.87 10.45
N THR A 609 -41.03 -6.57 9.32
CA THR A 609 -42.16 -7.49 9.03
C THR A 609 -42.36 -8.60 10.07
N ASN A 610 -41.30 -8.95 10.82
CA ASN A 610 -41.35 -9.84 11.97
C ASN A 610 -42.25 -9.34 13.11
N ASP A 611 -42.37 -8.02 13.31
CA ASP A 611 -43.20 -7.44 14.39
C ASP A 611 -44.69 -7.66 14.11
N ALA A 612 -45.13 -7.52 12.85
CA ALA A 612 -46.52 -7.77 12.46
C ALA A 612 -46.93 -9.24 12.66
N HIS A 613 -46.07 -10.20 12.26
CA HIS A 613 -46.29 -11.62 12.56
C HIS A 613 -46.36 -11.88 14.06
N ARG A 614 -45.46 -11.29 14.87
CA ARG A 614 -45.45 -11.45 16.34
C ARG A 614 -46.75 -10.93 16.98
N ILE A 615 -47.21 -9.74 16.57
CA ILE A 615 -48.45 -9.13 17.09
C ILE A 615 -49.67 -10.00 16.75
N LEU A 616 -49.79 -10.44 15.50
CA LEU A 616 -50.91 -11.29 15.07
C LEU A 616 -50.90 -12.66 15.74
N ASN A 617 -49.72 -13.24 15.98
CA ASN A 617 -49.58 -14.48 16.73
C ASN A 617 -50.09 -14.34 18.17
N ASN A 618 -49.70 -13.27 18.87
CA ASN A 618 -50.17 -13.02 20.23
C ASN A 618 -51.71 -12.84 20.26
N LEU A 619 -52.28 -12.06 19.34
CA LEU A 619 -53.74 -11.86 19.24
C LEU A 619 -54.49 -13.16 18.96
N LEU A 620 -53.99 -14.00 18.03
CA LEU A 620 -54.61 -15.29 17.71
C LEU A 620 -54.53 -16.28 18.88
N ILE A 621 -53.39 -16.36 19.56
CA ILE A 621 -53.19 -17.23 20.73
C ILE A 621 -54.10 -16.80 21.88
N GLU A 622 -54.20 -15.51 22.16
CA GLU A 622 -55.06 -14.98 23.20
C GLU A 622 -56.55 -15.25 22.92
N ASP A 623 -57.00 -15.01 21.69
CA ASP A 623 -58.38 -15.29 21.31
C ASP A 623 -58.72 -16.78 21.28
N LYS A 624 -57.77 -17.64 20.91
CA LYS A 624 -57.91 -19.11 20.98
C LYS A 624 -57.95 -19.60 22.42
N ARG A 625 -57.25 -18.95 23.34
CA ARG A 625 -57.34 -19.20 24.79
C ARG A 625 -58.71 -18.78 25.36
N ARG A 626 -59.24 -17.64 24.90
CA ARG A 626 -60.57 -17.14 25.33
C ARG A 626 -61.72 -18.01 24.79
N ASN A 627 -61.67 -18.42 23.52
CA ASN A 627 -62.73 -19.21 22.86
C ASN A 627 -62.15 -20.41 22.08
N PRO A 628 -61.83 -21.55 22.73
CA PRO A 628 -61.12 -22.68 22.09
C PRO A 628 -61.81 -23.27 20.86
N THR A 629 -63.14 -23.32 20.86
CA THR A 629 -63.97 -23.90 19.78
C THR A 629 -64.09 -23.02 18.54
N ARG A 630 -63.80 -21.72 18.63
CA ARG A 630 -63.97 -20.77 17.52
C ARG A 630 -62.65 -20.49 16.82
N ILE A 631 -62.60 -20.70 15.52
CA ILE A 631 -61.47 -20.26 14.69
C ILE A 631 -61.63 -18.76 14.42
N ARG A 632 -60.66 -17.95 14.86
CA ARG A 632 -60.56 -16.54 14.48
C ARG A 632 -59.50 -16.36 13.39
N TYR A 633 -59.69 -15.32 12.60
CA TYR A 633 -58.75 -14.84 11.62
C TYR A 633 -58.67 -13.31 11.69
N TYR A 634 -57.53 -12.79 11.25
CA TYR A 634 -57.21 -11.36 11.16
C TYR A 634 -56.62 -11.06 9.79
N ILE A 635 -56.84 -9.84 9.28
CA ILE A 635 -56.30 -9.35 8.02
C ILE A 635 -55.44 -8.11 8.31
N THR A 636 -54.23 -8.04 7.75
CA THR A 636 -53.42 -6.81 7.72
C THR A 636 -52.86 -6.60 6.31
N ILE A 637 -52.53 -5.36 5.95
CA ILE A 637 -51.71 -5.08 4.76
C ILE A 637 -50.24 -5.45 5.00
N SER A 638 -49.51 -5.80 3.93
CA SER A 638 -48.05 -5.96 3.97
C SER A 638 -47.35 -4.64 3.59
N ARG A 639 -46.40 -4.20 4.42
CA ARG A 639 -45.49 -3.08 4.09
C ARG A 639 -44.40 -3.46 3.08
N GLU A 640 -43.96 -4.73 3.09
CA GLU A 640 -42.88 -5.25 2.25
C GLU A 640 -43.37 -5.58 0.82
N TYR A 641 -44.64 -5.99 0.70
CA TYR A 641 -45.27 -6.33 -0.57
C TYR A 641 -46.56 -5.54 -0.77
N PRO A 642 -46.49 -4.31 -1.34
CA PRO A 642 -47.68 -3.57 -1.75
C PRO A 642 -48.59 -4.43 -2.62
N THR A 643 -49.91 -4.24 -2.53
CA THR A 643 -51.00 -5.10 -3.07
C THR A 643 -51.20 -6.47 -2.39
N LYS A 644 -50.31 -6.93 -1.51
CA LYS A 644 -50.52 -8.16 -0.73
C LYS A 644 -51.08 -7.86 0.66
N PHE A 645 -52.06 -8.65 1.06
CA PHE A 645 -52.65 -8.66 2.39
C PHE A 645 -52.42 -10.02 3.04
N LEU A 646 -52.12 -10.01 4.33
CA LEU A 646 -51.85 -11.17 5.14
C LEU A 646 -53.11 -11.60 5.88
N LEU A 647 -53.63 -12.78 5.54
CA LEU A 647 -54.68 -13.49 6.26
C LEU A 647 -54.03 -14.40 7.30
N SER A 648 -54.22 -14.09 8.58
CA SER A 648 -53.64 -14.83 9.71
C SER A 648 -54.75 -15.53 10.51
N TYR A 649 -54.67 -16.84 10.71
CA TYR A 649 -55.73 -17.62 11.35
C TYR A 649 -55.18 -18.80 12.17
N MET A 650 -55.96 -19.32 13.13
CA MET A 650 -55.50 -20.38 14.04
C MET A 650 -56.54 -21.51 14.22
N PRO A 651 -56.51 -22.55 13.36
CA PRO A 651 -57.42 -23.68 13.46
C PRO A 651 -57.23 -24.50 14.73
N ALA A 652 -55.98 -24.92 14.95
CA ALA A 652 -55.56 -25.82 16.04
C ALA A 652 -54.60 -25.10 17.01
N ARG A 653 -53.38 -25.64 17.21
CA ARG A 653 -52.37 -25.11 18.14
C ARG A 653 -51.31 -24.18 17.51
N ARG A 654 -51.32 -24.01 16.19
CA ARG A 654 -50.35 -23.15 15.48
C ARG A 654 -51.11 -22.09 14.67
N PRO A 655 -50.73 -20.81 14.77
CA PRO A 655 -51.13 -19.80 13.80
C PRO A 655 -50.61 -20.14 12.39
N ILE A 656 -51.37 -19.77 11.38
CA ILE A 656 -51.07 -19.89 9.96
C ILE A 656 -51.19 -18.48 9.37
N HIS A 657 -50.25 -18.10 8.51
CA HIS A 657 -50.23 -16.83 7.82
C HIS A 657 -50.17 -17.10 6.31
N GLU A 658 -51.15 -16.63 5.55
CA GLU A 658 -51.19 -16.75 4.09
C GLU A 658 -51.38 -15.37 3.44
N TYR A 659 -50.82 -15.18 2.26
CA TYR A 659 -51.00 -13.95 1.49
C TYR A 659 -52.10 -14.11 0.43
N PHE A 660 -52.98 -13.12 0.34
CA PHE A 660 -53.78 -12.87 -0.87
C PHE A 660 -53.30 -11.58 -1.54
N THR A 661 -53.45 -11.51 -2.86
CA THR A 661 -53.05 -10.35 -3.67
C THR A 661 -54.30 -9.67 -4.25
N VAL A 662 -54.39 -8.35 -4.12
CA VAL A 662 -55.38 -7.55 -4.86
C VAL A 662 -54.89 -7.36 -6.28
N THR A 663 -55.78 -7.59 -7.24
CA THR A 663 -55.56 -7.42 -8.69
C THR A 663 -56.74 -6.66 -9.29
N PRO A 664 -56.64 -6.08 -10.51
CA PRO A 664 -57.78 -5.40 -11.15
C PRO A 664 -59.02 -6.30 -11.28
N ASN A 665 -58.79 -7.60 -11.52
CA ASN A 665 -59.81 -8.64 -11.66
C ASN A 665 -60.30 -9.23 -10.32
N GLY A 666 -60.03 -8.56 -9.19
CA GLY A 666 -60.46 -8.96 -7.85
C GLY A 666 -59.32 -9.52 -6.98
N VAL A 667 -59.63 -10.50 -6.12
CA VAL A 667 -58.70 -11.02 -5.10
C VAL A 667 -58.14 -12.40 -5.51
N ARG A 668 -56.81 -12.50 -5.60
CA ARG A 668 -56.11 -13.78 -5.86
C ARG A 668 -55.65 -14.43 -4.55
N PHE A 669 -56.14 -15.64 -4.27
CA PHE A 669 -55.80 -16.45 -3.09
C PHE A 669 -55.66 -17.93 -3.46
N ARG A 670 -54.60 -18.60 -2.99
CA ARG A 670 -54.24 -20.01 -3.32
C ARG A 670 -54.40 -20.35 -4.82
N SER A 671 -53.83 -19.51 -5.69
CA SER A 671 -53.88 -19.60 -7.16
C SER A 671 -55.27 -19.50 -7.82
N LYS A 672 -56.35 -19.25 -7.06
CA LYS A 672 -57.66 -18.89 -7.58
C LYS A 672 -57.86 -17.38 -7.55
N VAL A 673 -58.66 -16.85 -8.48
CA VAL A 673 -59.10 -15.44 -8.50
C VAL A 673 -60.58 -15.42 -8.14
N PHE A 674 -60.95 -14.52 -7.23
CA PHE A 674 -62.32 -14.32 -6.74
C PHE A 674 -62.75 -12.88 -7.05
N SER A 675 -64.01 -12.67 -7.39
CA SER A 675 -64.56 -11.38 -7.77
C SER A 675 -64.57 -10.36 -6.63
N SER A 676 -64.62 -10.83 -5.38
CA SER A 676 -64.73 -10.00 -4.19
C SER A 676 -64.02 -10.60 -2.97
N LEU A 677 -63.75 -9.75 -1.97
CA LEU A 677 -63.28 -10.21 -0.66
C LEU A 677 -64.30 -11.14 0.01
N THR A 678 -65.60 -10.86 -0.12
CA THR A 678 -66.67 -11.68 0.48
C THR A 678 -66.66 -13.10 -0.07
N GLU A 679 -66.51 -13.25 -1.39
CA GLU A 679 -66.37 -14.55 -2.05
C GLU A 679 -65.10 -15.28 -1.58
N THR A 680 -63.97 -14.58 -1.57
CA THR A 680 -62.67 -15.11 -1.07
C THR A 680 -62.80 -15.65 0.36
N LEU A 681 -63.42 -14.87 1.26
CA LEU A 681 -63.59 -15.22 2.67
C LEU A 681 -64.64 -16.33 2.87
N ASN A 682 -65.67 -16.42 2.02
CA ASN A 682 -66.64 -17.52 2.07
C ASN A 682 -66.00 -18.84 1.60
N TRP A 683 -65.22 -18.80 0.52
CA TRP A 683 -64.43 -19.95 0.07
C TRP A 683 -63.43 -20.38 1.15
N PHE A 684 -62.66 -19.43 1.71
CA PHE A 684 -61.72 -19.69 2.81
C PHE A 684 -62.38 -20.32 4.05
N LYS A 685 -63.56 -19.87 4.48
CA LYS A 685 -64.27 -20.47 5.64
C LYS A 685 -64.58 -21.96 5.48
N ILE A 686 -64.71 -22.44 4.24
CA ILE A 686 -64.96 -23.85 3.91
C ILE A 686 -63.62 -24.60 3.75
N HIS A 687 -62.64 -23.99 3.07
CA HIS A 687 -61.39 -24.62 2.62
C HIS A 687 -60.17 -24.28 3.50
N TYR A 688 -60.35 -23.72 4.71
CA TYR A 688 -59.25 -23.27 5.58
C TYR A 688 -58.29 -24.40 6.01
N ASN A 689 -58.81 -25.62 6.08
CA ASN A 689 -58.12 -26.83 6.50
C ASN A 689 -57.63 -27.68 5.31
N ASP A 690 -57.99 -27.31 4.08
CA ASP A 690 -57.45 -27.95 2.89
C ASP A 690 -55.94 -27.71 2.89
N ASN A 691 -55.17 -28.79 2.81
CA ASN A 691 -53.73 -28.71 2.66
C ASN A 691 -53.43 -27.87 1.42
N ALA A 692 -52.93 -26.64 1.64
CA ALA A 692 -52.37 -25.85 0.57
C ALA A 692 -51.20 -26.64 -0.01
N VAL A 693 -51.36 -27.14 -1.24
CA VAL A 693 -50.23 -27.61 -2.04
C VAL A 693 -49.42 -26.36 -2.36
N THR A 694 -48.44 -26.07 -1.51
CA THR A 694 -47.49 -24.99 -1.71
C THR A 694 -46.71 -25.32 -2.97
N PRO A 695 -46.72 -24.47 -4.02
CA PRO A 695 -45.64 -24.48 -4.98
C PRO A 695 -44.40 -24.05 -4.20
N SER A 696 -43.46 -24.97 -3.98
CA SER A 696 -42.15 -24.61 -3.42
C SER A 696 -41.55 -23.50 -4.29
N PRO A 697 -40.97 -22.43 -3.71
CA PRO A 697 -40.06 -21.59 -4.49
C PRO A 697 -38.96 -22.49 -5.03
N MET A 698 -38.69 -22.42 -6.33
CA MET A 698 -37.69 -23.29 -6.98
C MET A 698 -36.34 -23.11 -6.29
N ARG A 699 -35.91 -24.15 -5.56
CA ARG A 699 -34.57 -24.25 -5.02
C ARG A 699 -33.71 -24.92 -6.08
N PRO A 700 -32.55 -24.35 -6.48
CA PRO A 700 -31.66 -25.02 -7.41
C PRO A 700 -31.23 -26.37 -6.82
N SER A 701 -31.30 -27.41 -7.65
CA SER A 701 -31.15 -28.81 -7.25
C SER A 701 -29.70 -29.14 -6.85
N SER A 702 -29.50 -29.56 -5.61
CA SER A 702 -28.23 -30.08 -5.10
C SER A 702 -28.21 -31.61 -5.11
N THR A 703 -27.61 -32.22 -6.13
CA THR A 703 -27.27 -33.65 -6.12
C THR A 703 -26.00 -33.89 -5.29
N ASN A 704 -26.12 -34.63 -4.19
CA ASN A 704 -24.96 -35.12 -3.45
C ASN A 704 -24.38 -36.37 -4.15
N ILE A 705 -23.21 -36.22 -4.77
CA ILE A 705 -22.32 -37.34 -5.07
C ILE A 705 -21.03 -37.17 -4.25
N ARG A 706 -20.53 -38.29 -3.76
CA ARG A 706 -19.46 -38.47 -2.76
C ARG A 706 -18.09 -37.94 -3.24
N ALA A 707 -17.32 -37.31 -2.35
CA ALA A 707 -15.93 -36.89 -2.60
C ALA A 707 -14.97 -38.09 -2.74
N PRO A 708 -13.85 -37.92 -3.49
CA PRO A 708 -12.56 -37.64 -2.86
C PRO A 708 -11.79 -36.48 -3.57
N PRO A 709 -10.45 -36.31 -3.45
CA PRO A 709 -9.86 -35.21 -2.68
C PRO A 709 -9.28 -34.04 -3.50
N SER A 710 -8.84 -33.02 -2.76
CA SER A 710 -8.39 -31.67 -3.14
C SER A 710 -7.32 -31.52 -4.23
N LEU A 711 -7.48 -30.48 -5.06
CA LEU A 711 -6.41 -29.70 -5.70
C LEU A 711 -6.83 -28.20 -5.75
N GLN A 712 -5.91 -27.28 -5.48
CA GLN A 712 -6.17 -25.83 -5.42
C GLN A 712 -6.03 -25.15 -6.80
N PRO A 713 -6.87 -24.15 -7.14
CA PRO A 713 -6.59 -23.20 -8.22
C PRO A 713 -5.82 -21.94 -7.73
N PRO A 714 -5.13 -21.21 -8.63
CA PRO A 714 -4.30 -20.04 -8.31
C PRO A 714 -5.10 -18.74 -8.13
N PRO A 715 -4.50 -17.67 -7.55
CA PRO A 715 -5.18 -16.39 -7.33
C PRO A 715 -5.21 -15.52 -8.60
N SER A 716 -6.33 -14.84 -8.87
CA SER A 716 -6.46 -13.81 -9.90
C SER A 716 -6.45 -12.40 -9.32
N THR A 717 -5.58 -11.56 -9.86
CA THR A 717 -5.38 -10.15 -9.54
C THR A 717 -6.57 -9.27 -9.89
N HIS A 718 -6.85 -8.26 -9.06
CA HIS A 718 -7.61 -7.07 -9.46
C HIS A 718 -6.67 -5.88 -9.55
N SER A 719 -6.42 -5.41 -10.78
CA SER A 719 -5.86 -4.08 -11.04
C SER A 719 -7.00 -3.08 -11.20
N MET A 720 -6.89 -1.94 -10.51
CA MET A 720 -7.64 -0.73 -10.82
C MET A 720 -6.86 0.06 -11.87
N SER A 721 -7.55 0.61 -12.87
CA SER A 721 -6.98 1.61 -13.77
C SER A 721 -8.00 2.72 -14.00
N ILE A 722 -7.55 3.95 -13.83
CA ILE A 722 -8.19 5.16 -14.35
C ILE A 722 -7.07 5.95 -15.00
N SER A 723 -7.23 6.24 -16.30
CA SER A 723 -6.34 7.10 -17.06
C SER A 723 -7.14 8.25 -17.64
N SER A 724 -6.57 9.44 -17.65
CA SER A 724 -7.11 10.62 -18.31
C SER A 724 -6.07 11.19 -19.28
N THR A 725 -6.40 11.25 -20.57
CA THR A 725 -5.81 12.16 -21.56
C THR A 725 -6.72 12.20 -22.82
N PRO A 726 -6.65 13.27 -23.64
CA PRO A 726 -7.75 13.62 -24.54
C PRO A 726 -7.64 13.13 -25.99
N LEU A 727 -8.73 13.40 -26.72
CA LEU A 727 -9.02 13.15 -28.13
C LEU A 727 -7.88 13.40 -29.14
N THR A 728 -7.77 12.52 -30.15
CA THR A 728 -7.85 12.91 -31.58
C THR A 728 -8.13 11.69 -32.46
N SER A 729 -8.60 11.94 -33.68
CA SER A 729 -9.19 10.95 -34.60
C SER A 729 -8.21 10.34 -35.61
N SER A 730 -8.33 9.05 -35.93
CA SER A 730 -8.78 8.59 -37.27
C SER A 730 -8.71 7.06 -37.48
N SER A 731 -9.56 6.61 -38.40
CA SER A 731 -9.90 5.24 -38.83
C SER A 731 -8.75 4.30 -39.19
N SER A 732 -8.91 2.99 -38.91
CA SER A 732 -9.20 1.95 -39.94
C SER A 732 -9.31 0.52 -39.36
N MET A 733 -9.90 -0.39 -40.14
CA MET A 733 -10.30 -1.77 -39.76
C MET A 733 -9.19 -2.84 -39.95
N VAL A 734 -9.59 -4.12 -39.73
CA VAL A 734 -8.95 -5.44 -40.02
C VAL A 734 -8.33 -6.06 -38.75
N SER A 735 -8.96 -7.01 -38.03
CA SER A 735 -9.42 -8.39 -38.37
C SER A 735 -8.31 -9.46 -38.25
N SER A 736 -8.67 -10.59 -37.61
CA SER A 736 -7.91 -11.83 -37.33
C SER A 736 -6.61 -11.69 -36.49
N GLY A 737 -6.13 -12.70 -35.77
CA GLY A 737 -6.72 -14.01 -35.43
C GLY A 737 -5.66 -15.00 -34.88
N PHE A 738 -5.88 -15.54 -33.68
CA PHE A 738 -5.34 -16.79 -33.09
C PHE A 738 -3.91 -17.29 -33.43
N SER A 739 -3.06 -17.40 -32.40
CA SER A 739 -2.41 -18.66 -31.90
C SER A 739 -0.97 -18.47 -31.37
N GLN A 740 -0.68 -19.06 -30.21
CA GLN A 740 0.69 -19.41 -29.76
C GLN A 740 0.93 -20.94 -29.93
N PRO A 741 1.96 -21.60 -29.35
CA PRO A 741 3.15 -22.00 -30.12
C PRO A 741 3.49 -23.51 -29.99
N PRO A 742 4.62 -23.99 -30.56
CA PRO A 742 5.25 -25.25 -30.17
C PRO A 742 6.69 -25.07 -29.59
N PRO A 743 7.11 -25.89 -28.59
CA PRO A 743 8.48 -26.00 -28.08
C PRO A 743 9.18 -27.32 -28.56
N PRO A 744 10.36 -27.75 -28.04
CA PRO A 744 11.69 -27.17 -28.29
C PRO A 744 12.83 -28.19 -28.62
N MET A 745 14.05 -27.67 -28.88
CA MET A 745 15.39 -28.34 -28.82
C MET A 745 15.82 -29.31 -29.97
N PRO A 746 17.13 -29.69 -30.14
CA PRO A 746 18.38 -29.25 -29.47
C PRO A 746 19.62 -28.88 -30.38
N THR A 747 20.56 -28.13 -29.79
CA THR A 747 22.06 -28.16 -29.93
C THR A 747 22.84 -28.06 -31.27
N SER A 748 23.93 -27.26 -31.17
CA SER A 748 25.24 -27.32 -31.87
C SER A 748 25.43 -26.56 -33.20
N GLY A 749 26.64 -25.97 -33.38
CA GLY A 749 27.09 -25.36 -34.64
C GLY A 749 27.89 -24.05 -34.48
N PHE A 750 29.23 -24.12 -34.41
CA PHE A 750 30.11 -22.97 -34.63
C PHE A 750 30.10 -22.56 -36.13
N SER A 751 30.19 -21.26 -36.45
CA SER A 751 31.05 -20.74 -37.54
C SER A 751 31.10 -19.20 -37.60
N ILE A 752 32.25 -18.68 -38.05
CA ILE A 752 32.57 -17.26 -38.29
C ILE A 752 32.47 -16.99 -39.80
N PRO A 753 32.07 -15.76 -40.23
CA PRO A 753 32.70 -15.16 -41.41
C PRO A 753 33.39 -13.80 -41.14
N PRO A 754 34.30 -13.34 -42.03
CA PRO A 754 35.31 -12.31 -41.75
C PRO A 754 34.89 -10.86 -42.11
N PRO A 755 35.68 -9.84 -41.71
CA PRO A 755 35.49 -8.46 -42.13
C PRO A 755 36.11 -8.17 -43.52
N THR A 756 35.54 -7.21 -44.25
CA THR A 756 36.13 -6.63 -45.46
C THR A 756 35.98 -5.12 -45.45
N ALA A 757 37.07 -4.40 -45.69
CA ALA A 757 37.11 -2.94 -45.81
C ALA A 757 37.26 -2.54 -47.28
N ALA A 758 36.76 -1.36 -47.68
CA ALA A 758 37.47 -0.38 -48.52
C ALA A 758 36.62 0.87 -48.85
N ALA A 759 37.33 2.01 -48.97
CA ALA A 759 37.06 3.27 -49.69
C ALA A 759 35.79 3.35 -50.57
N GLY A 760 35.04 4.46 -50.65
CA GLY A 760 35.44 5.87 -50.63
C GLY A 760 34.85 6.61 -51.87
N ILE A 761 34.97 7.94 -51.90
CA ILE A 761 34.76 8.87 -53.06
C ILE A 761 33.37 9.55 -53.21
N LEU A 762 33.43 10.89 -53.14
CA LEU A 762 32.47 11.96 -53.49
C LEU A 762 32.21 12.02 -55.03
N PRO A 763 31.16 12.69 -55.60
CA PRO A 763 31.04 14.16 -55.47
C PRO A 763 29.67 14.89 -55.72
N THR A 764 29.68 16.18 -55.36
CA THR A 764 29.02 17.36 -55.99
C THR A 764 27.48 17.54 -56.06
N ALA A 765 27.07 18.77 -55.71
CA ALA A 765 25.75 19.36 -55.96
C ALA A 765 25.72 20.15 -57.30
N PRO A 766 24.55 20.76 -57.66
CA PRO A 766 24.59 22.20 -57.95
C PRO A 766 23.43 23.04 -57.35
N HIS A 767 23.57 24.36 -57.47
CA HIS A 767 22.82 25.45 -56.81
C HIS A 767 21.46 25.85 -57.43
N THR A 768 20.64 26.54 -56.61
CA THR A 768 19.90 27.84 -56.81
C THR A 768 18.61 27.82 -55.94
N GLY A 769 18.02 28.86 -55.34
CA GLY A 769 18.25 30.31 -55.11
C GLY A 769 16.92 30.94 -54.56
N MET A 770 16.79 32.16 -53.99
CA MET A 770 17.70 33.20 -53.47
C MET A 770 16.86 34.33 -52.78
N VAL A 771 17.42 35.10 -51.80
CA VAL A 771 16.94 36.43 -51.24
C VAL A 771 15.55 36.56 -50.56
N THR A 772 15.21 37.52 -49.64
CA THR A 772 15.87 38.71 -48.99
C THR A 772 15.28 39.03 -47.58
N SER A 773 16.10 39.65 -46.69
CA SER A 773 15.78 40.68 -45.64
C SER A 773 14.74 40.44 -44.51
N GLY A 774 14.94 40.87 -43.25
CA GLY A 774 16.10 41.48 -42.58
C GLY A 774 15.76 42.32 -41.30
N PHE A 775 16.68 42.31 -40.30
CA PHE A 775 16.73 43.16 -39.07
C PHE A 775 15.65 42.93 -37.97
N SER A 776 15.91 43.04 -36.64
CA SER A 776 17.14 43.47 -35.92
C SER A 776 17.25 42.97 -34.44
N GLN A 777 18.47 42.59 -34.03
CA GLN A 777 19.11 42.72 -32.68
C GLN A 777 18.70 41.77 -31.49
N PRO A 778 19.62 41.55 -30.50
CA PRO A 778 19.72 40.27 -29.76
C PRO A 778 19.63 40.34 -28.22
N PRO A 779 19.54 39.18 -27.52
CA PRO A 779 19.76 39.07 -26.06
C PRO A 779 21.27 38.95 -25.69
N PRO A 780 21.65 39.17 -24.41
CA PRO A 780 23.01 39.59 -24.04
C PRO A 780 24.02 38.45 -23.83
N THR A 781 25.30 38.80 -23.99
CA THR A 781 26.47 37.98 -23.67
C THR A 781 26.77 37.92 -22.16
N MET A 782 26.95 36.73 -21.61
CA MET A 782 27.57 36.49 -20.30
C MET A 782 28.54 35.32 -20.36
N GLY A 783 29.79 35.56 -19.97
CA GLY A 783 30.75 34.54 -19.51
C GLY A 783 31.22 33.49 -20.53
N THR A 784 32.37 33.74 -21.17
CA THR A 784 33.18 32.65 -21.73
C THR A 784 33.68 31.74 -20.61
N MET A 785 33.14 30.52 -20.52
CA MET A 785 33.73 29.44 -19.73
C MET A 785 35.17 29.20 -20.21
N PRO A 786 36.16 29.04 -19.32
CA PRO A 786 37.49 28.60 -19.73
C PRO A 786 37.38 27.17 -20.25
N THR A 787 37.76 26.96 -21.51
CA THR A 787 37.89 25.62 -22.09
C THR A 787 38.97 24.87 -21.32
N VAL A 788 38.57 24.01 -20.39
CA VAL A 788 39.48 23.07 -19.74
C VAL A 788 39.94 22.08 -20.80
N LEU A 789 41.10 22.38 -21.39
CA LEU A 789 41.87 21.38 -22.13
C LEU A 789 42.06 20.17 -21.21
N PRO A 790 41.79 18.94 -21.67
CA PRO A 790 42.20 17.78 -20.90
C PRO A 790 43.71 17.89 -20.66
N PRO A 791 44.21 17.55 -19.46
CA PRO A 791 45.65 17.50 -19.25
C PRO A 791 46.26 16.58 -20.33
N PRO A 792 47.41 16.94 -20.91
CA PRO A 792 48.07 16.05 -21.87
C PRO A 792 48.26 14.70 -21.19
N PRO A 793 48.10 13.57 -21.92
CA PRO A 793 48.28 12.26 -21.33
C PRO A 793 49.69 12.19 -20.76
N GLN A 794 49.80 12.20 -19.44
CA GLN A 794 51.05 11.88 -18.77
C GLN A 794 51.37 10.44 -19.16
N MET A 795 52.31 10.29 -20.10
CA MET A 795 52.97 9.02 -20.29
C MET A 795 53.66 8.71 -18.97
N MET A 796 53.05 7.82 -18.20
CA MET A 796 53.70 7.12 -17.10
C MET A 796 54.82 6.27 -17.72
N ILE A 797 55.98 6.91 -17.92
CA ILE A 797 57.24 6.22 -18.16
C ILE A 797 57.48 5.42 -16.86
N PRO A 798 57.52 4.07 -16.91
CA PRO A 798 57.79 3.30 -15.71
C PRO A 798 59.22 3.64 -15.26
N PRO A 799 59.47 3.83 -13.94
CA PRO A 799 60.80 4.16 -13.46
C PRO A 799 61.77 3.05 -13.87
N ALA A 800 62.86 3.42 -14.54
CA ALA A 800 63.86 2.47 -15.04
C ALA A 800 64.43 1.58 -13.92
N ASN A 801 64.43 2.11 -12.70
CA ASN A 801 65.01 1.48 -11.51
C ASN A 801 64.19 0.29 -11.00
N LEU A 802 62.89 0.18 -11.28
CA LEU A 802 62.13 -1.01 -10.89
C LEU A 802 62.66 -2.26 -11.60
N PHE A 803 63.09 -2.13 -12.86
CA PHE A 803 63.65 -3.25 -13.62
C PHE A 803 65.12 -3.54 -13.25
N ALA A 804 65.89 -2.52 -12.88
CA ALA A 804 67.23 -2.68 -12.32
C ALA A 804 67.18 -3.40 -10.95
N TYR A 805 66.29 -2.97 -10.06
CA TYR A 805 65.98 -3.64 -8.79
C TYR A 805 65.57 -5.10 -9.02
N PHE A 806 64.65 -5.39 -9.96
CA PHE A 806 64.29 -6.78 -10.27
C PHE A 806 65.45 -7.60 -10.86
N GLN A 807 66.35 -7.02 -11.66
CA GLN A 807 67.54 -7.73 -12.14
C GLN A 807 68.55 -7.99 -11.01
N GLN A 808 68.82 -7.01 -10.14
CA GLN A 808 69.68 -7.20 -8.96
C GLN A 808 69.08 -8.22 -8.00
N TYR A 809 67.77 -8.17 -7.74
CA TYR A 809 67.07 -9.11 -6.88
C TYR A 809 67.08 -10.54 -7.47
N GLN A 810 66.90 -10.70 -8.79
CA GLN A 810 67.08 -12.00 -9.45
C GLN A 810 68.53 -12.51 -9.36
N GLN A 811 69.53 -11.63 -9.45
CA GLN A 811 70.93 -12.00 -9.26
C GLN A 811 71.22 -12.41 -7.80
N GLN A 812 70.70 -11.67 -6.81
CA GLN A 812 70.82 -12.03 -5.39
C GLN A 812 70.14 -13.36 -5.07
N GLN A 813 68.93 -13.59 -5.57
CA GLN A 813 68.22 -14.88 -5.45
C GLN A 813 69.03 -16.04 -6.06
N GLN A 814 69.63 -15.85 -7.24
CA GLN A 814 70.51 -16.86 -7.85
C GLN A 814 71.80 -17.09 -7.06
N GLN A 815 72.42 -16.04 -6.52
CA GLN A 815 73.61 -16.16 -5.68
C GLN A 815 73.31 -16.86 -4.34
N GLN A 816 72.20 -16.53 -3.68
CA GLN A 816 71.78 -17.22 -2.45
C GLN A 816 71.38 -18.68 -2.70
N GLN A 817 70.71 -19.01 -3.82
CA GLN A 817 70.47 -20.40 -4.19
C GLN A 817 71.77 -21.16 -4.49
N GLN A 818 72.76 -20.52 -5.12
CA GLN A 818 74.08 -21.12 -5.33
C GLN A 818 74.84 -21.32 -4.00
N GLN A 819 74.77 -20.37 -3.06
CA GLN A 819 75.35 -20.54 -1.72
C GLN A 819 74.66 -21.66 -0.93
N GLN A 820 73.33 -21.75 -0.94
CA GLN A 820 72.60 -22.84 -0.29
C GLN A 820 72.86 -24.21 -0.95
N GLN A 821 73.11 -24.25 -2.26
CA GLN A 821 73.56 -25.49 -2.92
C GLN A 821 75.01 -25.83 -2.55
N GLN A 822 75.91 -24.85 -2.45
CA GLN A 822 77.29 -25.06 -2.01
C GLN A 822 77.39 -25.48 -0.53
N GLN A 823 76.44 -25.08 0.32
CA GLN A 823 76.34 -25.56 1.72
C GLN A 823 75.69 -26.96 1.85
N ARG A 824 75.18 -27.54 0.75
CA ARG A 824 74.65 -28.92 0.70
C ARG A 824 75.62 -29.94 0.07
N PHE A 825 76.77 -29.47 -0.42
CA PHE A 825 77.88 -30.30 -0.88
C PHE A 825 79.03 -30.27 0.14
#